data_AF-A0A8J7IND4-F1
#
_entry.id   AF-A0A8J7IND4-F1
#
_cell.length_a   1.000
_cell.length_b   1.000
_cell.length_c   1.000
_cell.angle_alpha   90.00
_cell.angle_beta   90.00
_cell.angle_gamma   90.00
#
_symmetry.space_group_name_H-M   'P 1'
#
loop_
_entity.id
_entity.type
_entity.pdbx_description
1 polymer ?
#
loop_
_entity_poly.entity_id
_entity_poly.type
_entity_poly.pdbx_seq_one_letter_code
_entity_poly.pdbx_strand_id
1 'polypeptide(L)'
;MANNSKVTPEEALAYHLDPKPGKYDIVASKPMATQRDLSLAYSPGVAVPCEAIAADPATAYDYTTKGNMVAVISNGTAVLGLGNLGALASKPVMEGKAVLFKRFADVNSIDLELDTEDCDAFINAVKLMGPSFGGINLEDIKAPECFIIEQRLKEMMDIPVFHDDQHGTAVICAAGLLNALQISGKKIEDVKIVLNGAGAAGIACIELLKSMGATHENCVVCDTKGVIYQGRTEGMNQWKSAHAIQTDLRTLEDAMEGADVFLGVSVKGAVTPEMVAAMAKDPVIFAMANPDPEITPEEAHAVREDAIVATGRSDYPNQVNNVLGFPYLFRGALDIHARAINDEMKIACAQALAKLAREDVPDEVAMAYGRKLSFGRDYIIPTPFDPRLIYMIPTAVAQAGMDTGVARRPIIDMEGYAEGLKARLDPTANILRGIHARAKQAQARMIFAEGDDPRVLRAAVAYQRQGLGKALVVGREADVAEKLTAAGLGDAVSELEVVNAANTPYLRTYKAYLYKRLQRLGFDRGDVHKLAARDRHVFAALMLAHGHGDGLVSGATRKSAQVMDLINHVMDVSADSGAVGVTALLHNGRVVLVSDTLVHEWPDEDDLANIAIAGAKVARALGLEPRVAFVSFSTFGYPVSERAEKMHLAPEVLDTRGVDFEYEGEMTVDVAMNEVAQESYPFQRLTGPANVLVVPARHSASISVKLMQEMAGATVIGPILTGVDKPVQICSIGSTVNDILNMAVLAANKVG
;
A
#
# COMPACT_ATOMS: atom_id res chain seq x y z
N MET A 1 27.25 -4.38 -15.62
CA MET A 1 26.99 -5.79 -15.23
C MET A 1 25.48 -5.97 -15.31
N ALA A 2 24.99 -6.74 -16.28
CA ALA A 2 23.56 -6.91 -16.50
C ALA A 2 22.95 -7.72 -15.33
N ASN A 3 21.89 -7.17 -14.73
CA ASN A 3 21.19 -7.71 -13.58
C ASN A 3 20.41 -8.96 -14.04
N ASN A 4 21.01 -10.14 -13.90
CA ASN A 4 20.45 -11.39 -14.40
C ASN A 4 19.60 -12.05 -13.28
N SER A 5 18.46 -11.45 -12.94
CA SER A 5 17.48 -12.06 -12.01
C SER A 5 16.52 -12.99 -12.76
N LYS A 6 17.04 -14.03 -13.42
CA LYS A 6 16.18 -15.03 -14.04
C LYS A 6 15.71 -16.00 -12.96
N VAL A 7 14.41 -15.96 -12.65
CA VAL A 7 13.74 -16.95 -11.79
C VAL A 7 14.00 -18.34 -12.35
N THR A 8 14.55 -19.25 -11.55
CA THR A 8 14.80 -20.63 -11.99
C THR A 8 13.57 -21.53 -11.80
N PRO A 9 13.44 -22.64 -12.55
CA PRO A 9 12.40 -23.62 -12.29
C PRO A 9 12.42 -24.16 -10.86
N GLU A 10 13.60 -24.35 -10.28
CA GLU A 10 13.75 -24.83 -8.90
C GLU A 10 13.24 -23.79 -7.89
N GLU A 11 13.55 -22.51 -8.08
CA GLU A 11 13.03 -21.42 -7.24
C GLU A 11 11.51 -21.32 -7.34
N ALA A 12 10.94 -21.41 -8.55
CA ALA A 12 9.50 -21.36 -8.75
C ALA A 12 8.77 -22.56 -8.11
N LEU A 13 9.33 -23.77 -8.21
CA LEU A 13 8.77 -24.96 -7.56
C LEU A 13 8.90 -24.90 -6.03
N ALA A 14 10.06 -24.46 -5.52
CA ALA A 14 10.27 -24.30 -4.08
C ALA A 14 9.31 -23.28 -3.47
N TYR A 15 9.04 -22.17 -4.18
CA TYR A 15 8.07 -21.16 -3.77
C TYR A 15 6.64 -21.72 -3.59
N HIS A 16 6.24 -22.74 -4.36
CA HIS A 16 4.93 -23.37 -4.25
C HIS A 16 4.89 -24.54 -3.24
N LEU A 17 6.05 -24.94 -2.67
CA LEU A 17 6.18 -26.09 -1.78
C LEU A 17 6.45 -25.70 -0.33
N ASP A 18 7.30 -24.69 -0.10
CA ASP A 18 7.83 -24.32 1.22
C ASP A 18 7.26 -22.98 1.70
N PRO A 19 6.88 -22.84 2.99
CA PRO A 19 6.89 -23.85 4.06
C PRO A 19 5.70 -24.82 4.02
N LYS A 20 4.69 -24.53 3.19
CA LYS A 20 3.52 -25.39 2.97
C LYS A 20 3.11 -25.30 1.49
N PRO A 21 2.58 -26.39 0.89
CA PRO A 21 2.12 -26.36 -0.48
C PRO A 21 1.00 -25.34 -0.74
N GLY A 22 1.04 -24.71 -1.91
CA GLY A 22 0.02 -23.75 -2.37
C GLY A 22 0.32 -22.30 -1.94
N LYS A 23 -0.50 -21.35 -2.39
CA LYS A 23 -0.22 -19.91 -2.20
C LYS A 23 -1.13 -19.17 -1.22
N TYR A 24 -2.22 -19.78 -0.76
CA TYR A 24 -3.07 -19.18 0.26
C TYR A 24 -3.72 -20.23 1.17
N ASP A 25 -4.23 -19.77 2.31
CA ASP A 25 -4.95 -20.57 3.31
C ASP A 25 -6.22 -19.82 3.75
N ILE A 26 -7.19 -20.54 4.33
CA ILE A 26 -8.43 -19.96 4.83
C ILE A 26 -8.26 -19.62 6.31
N VAL A 27 -8.45 -18.35 6.64
CA VAL A 27 -8.34 -17.85 8.02
C VAL A 27 -9.69 -17.35 8.51
N ALA A 28 -10.09 -17.75 9.73
CA ALA A 28 -11.28 -17.25 10.37
C ALA A 28 -11.18 -15.74 10.65
N SER A 29 -12.20 -14.98 10.27
CA SER A 29 -12.24 -13.52 10.48
C SER A 29 -12.79 -13.10 11.84
N LYS A 30 -13.35 -14.05 12.61
CA LYS A 30 -13.95 -13.84 13.93
C LYS A 30 -13.24 -14.71 14.97
N PRO A 31 -13.20 -14.28 16.25
CA PRO A 31 -12.71 -15.12 17.35
C PRO A 31 -13.44 -16.47 17.37
N MET A 32 -12.71 -17.54 17.69
CA MET A 32 -13.21 -18.92 17.80
C MET A 32 -12.57 -19.64 18.99
N ALA A 33 -12.25 -18.91 20.07
CA ALA A 33 -11.47 -19.43 21.19
C ALA A 33 -12.34 -19.97 22.32
N THR A 34 -13.57 -19.46 22.48
CA THR A 34 -14.44 -19.79 23.62
C THR A 34 -15.69 -20.59 23.21
N GLN A 35 -16.34 -21.22 24.19
CA GLN A 35 -17.65 -21.86 23.98
C GLN A 35 -18.70 -20.85 23.48
N ARG A 36 -18.62 -19.61 23.95
CA ARG A 36 -19.49 -18.52 23.50
C ARG A 36 -19.23 -18.20 22.02
N ASP A 37 -17.97 -18.08 21.62
CA ASP A 37 -17.61 -17.85 20.22
C ASP A 37 -18.15 -18.96 19.32
N LEU A 38 -17.97 -20.22 19.73
CA LEU A 38 -18.51 -21.36 18.99
C LEU A 38 -20.05 -21.32 18.88
N SER A 39 -20.74 -20.92 19.97
CA SER A 39 -22.20 -20.79 19.98
C SER A 39 -22.74 -19.67 19.09
N LEU A 40 -21.90 -18.67 18.77
CA LEU A 40 -22.24 -17.56 17.87
C LEU A 40 -21.85 -17.86 16.43
N ALA A 41 -20.65 -18.41 16.22
CA ALA A 41 -20.13 -18.78 14.90
C ALA A 41 -20.87 -19.99 14.30
N TYR A 42 -21.42 -20.85 15.16
CA TYR A 42 -22.17 -22.05 14.76
C TYR A 42 -23.46 -22.18 15.59
N SER A 43 -23.94 -23.41 15.79
CA SER A 43 -25.18 -23.65 16.51
C SER A 43 -25.08 -23.27 18.00
N PRO A 44 -26.12 -22.62 18.57
CA PRO A 44 -27.39 -22.25 17.92
C PRO A 44 -27.39 -20.88 17.24
N GLY A 45 -26.40 -20.00 17.48
CA GLY A 45 -26.41 -18.60 17.07
C GLY A 45 -26.45 -18.37 15.55
N VAL A 46 -25.82 -19.25 14.77
CA VAL A 46 -25.79 -19.17 13.30
C VAL A 46 -27.19 -19.28 12.66
N ALA A 47 -28.20 -19.79 13.37
CA ALA A 47 -29.57 -19.83 12.87
C ALA A 47 -30.14 -18.42 12.62
N VAL A 48 -29.77 -17.43 13.45
CA VAL A 48 -30.28 -16.06 13.35
C VAL A 48 -29.94 -15.37 12.02
N PRO A 49 -28.66 -15.32 11.56
CA PRO A 49 -28.37 -14.77 10.23
C PRO A 49 -28.96 -15.61 9.10
N CYS A 50 -29.11 -16.94 9.25
CA CYS A 50 -29.79 -17.78 8.24
C CYS A 50 -31.27 -17.37 8.06
N GLU A 51 -32.00 -17.16 9.16
CA GLU A 51 -33.39 -16.70 9.13
C GLU A 51 -33.51 -15.28 8.56
N ALA A 52 -32.57 -14.39 8.91
CA ALA A 52 -32.51 -13.03 8.37
C ALA A 52 -32.30 -13.03 6.84
N ILE A 53 -31.39 -13.85 6.33
CA ILE A 53 -31.14 -14.01 4.89
C ILE A 53 -32.34 -14.66 4.17
N ALA A 54 -33.00 -15.64 4.82
CA ALA A 54 -34.20 -16.24 4.26
C ALA A 54 -35.36 -15.23 4.13
N ALA A 55 -35.47 -14.29 5.07
CA ALA A 55 -36.47 -13.22 5.04
C ALA A 55 -36.11 -12.09 4.05
N ASP A 56 -34.83 -11.72 3.98
CA ASP A 56 -34.29 -10.73 3.04
C ASP A 56 -32.95 -11.20 2.45
N PRO A 57 -32.95 -11.77 1.22
CA PRO A 57 -31.73 -12.28 0.58
C PRO A 57 -30.63 -11.23 0.38
N ALA A 58 -30.96 -9.93 0.36
CA ALA A 58 -29.94 -8.89 0.24
C ALA A 58 -29.01 -8.82 1.45
N THR A 59 -29.49 -9.21 2.65
CA THR A 59 -28.67 -9.22 3.87
C THR A 59 -27.55 -10.27 3.85
N ALA A 60 -27.53 -11.16 2.85
CA ALA A 60 -26.39 -12.05 2.62
C ALA A 60 -25.08 -11.26 2.41
N TYR A 61 -25.15 -10.03 1.88
CA TYR A 61 -23.99 -9.16 1.72
C TYR A 61 -23.48 -8.58 3.05
N ASP A 62 -24.32 -8.53 4.08
CA ASP A 62 -23.98 -7.97 5.40
C ASP A 62 -23.50 -9.05 6.37
N TYR A 63 -24.13 -10.23 6.35
CA TYR A 63 -23.90 -11.29 7.32
C TYR A 63 -22.95 -12.41 6.84
N THR A 64 -22.54 -12.38 5.57
CA THR A 64 -21.64 -13.38 5.00
C THR A 64 -20.46 -12.75 4.26
N THR A 65 -19.52 -13.57 3.80
CA THR A 65 -18.40 -13.11 2.98
C THR A 65 -18.81 -12.72 1.55
N LYS A 66 -20.06 -12.99 1.11
CA LYS A 66 -20.53 -12.78 -0.27
C LYS A 66 -20.17 -11.40 -0.83
N GLY A 67 -20.35 -10.33 -0.04
CA GLY A 67 -20.08 -8.96 -0.49
C GLY A 67 -18.61 -8.65 -0.78
N ASN A 68 -17.68 -9.52 -0.37
CA ASN A 68 -16.25 -9.37 -0.61
C ASN A 68 -15.60 -10.63 -1.19
N MET A 69 -16.38 -11.56 -1.75
CA MET A 69 -15.91 -12.86 -2.23
C MET A 69 -16.01 -12.96 -3.75
N VAL A 70 -14.89 -13.25 -4.42
CA VAL A 70 -14.82 -13.52 -5.87
C VAL A 70 -14.43 -14.97 -6.11
N ALA A 71 -15.04 -15.60 -7.11
CA ALA A 71 -14.56 -16.89 -7.61
C ALA A 71 -13.68 -16.67 -8.84
N VAL A 72 -12.45 -17.17 -8.82
CA VAL A 72 -11.60 -17.30 -10.01
C VAL A 72 -11.88 -18.68 -10.60
N ILE A 73 -12.49 -18.73 -11.78
CA ILE A 73 -12.97 -19.99 -12.37
C ILE A 73 -12.31 -20.24 -13.71
N SER A 74 -11.73 -21.43 -13.88
CA SER A 74 -11.09 -21.87 -15.12
C SER A 74 -11.36 -23.35 -15.39
N ASN A 75 -11.27 -23.77 -16.65
CA ASN A 75 -11.14 -25.18 -17.04
C ASN A 75 -9.73 -25.53 -17.56
N GLY A 76 -8.79 -24.57 -17.51
CA GLY A 76 -7.40 -24.77 -17.91
C GLY A 76 -7.20 -25.04 -19.41
N THR A 77 -8.13 -24.59 -20.25
CA THR A 77 -8.05 -24.83 -21.71
C THR A 77 -7.17 -23.83 -22.45
N ALA A 78 -6.78 -22.72 -21.82
CA ALA A 78 -5.88 -21.72 -22.38
C ALA A 78 -4.94 -21.12 -21.31
N VAL A 79 -4.21 -21.98 -20.58
CA VAL A 79 -3.33 -21.54 -19.48
C VAL A 79 -2.14 -20.76 -20.04
N LEU A 80 -2.11 -19.44 -19.81
CA LEU A 80 -1.05 -18.55 -20.28
C LEU A 80 -0.77 -18.75 -21.79
N GLY A 81 0.51 -18.86 -22.19
CA GLY A 81 0.93 -19.26 -23.54
C GLY A 81 1.11 -20.77 -23.73
N LEU A 82 0.70 -21.60 -22.76
CA LEU A 82 0.93 -23.06 -22.76
C LEU A 82 -0.22 -23.86 -23.38
N GLY A 83 -1.38 -23.22 -23.57
CA GLY A 83 -2.55 -23.83 -24.18
C GLY A 83 -3.35 -24.69 -23.20
N ASN A 84 -3.96 -25.76 -23.70
CA ASN A 84 -4.79 -26.64 -22.90
C ASN A 84 -3.93 -27.60 -22.06
N LEU A 85 -3.80 -27.30 -20.76
CA LEU A 85 -3.13 -28.16 -19.77
C LEU A 85 -4.13 -28.93 -18.89
N GLY A 86 -5.43 -28.65 -19.04
CA GLY A 86 -6.49 -29.17 -18.20
C GLY A 86 -6.64 -28.44 -16.87
N ALA A 87 -7.78 -28.67 -16.23
CA ALA A 87 -8.22 -27.92 -15.05
C ALA A 87 -7.20 -27.98 -13.90
N LEU A 88 -6.71 -29.16 -13.52
CA LEU A 88 -5.78 -29.31 -12.40
C LEU A 88 -4.43 -28.59 -12.61
N ALA A 89 -3.89 -28.61 -13.83
CA ALA A 89 -2.63 -27.96 -14.13
C ALA A 89 -2.74 -26.42 -14.15
N SER A 90 -3.95 -25.88 -14.30
CA SER A 90 -4.21 -24.43 -14.20
C SER A 90 -4.21 -23.91 -12.77
N LYS A 91 -4.41 -24.79 -11.77
CA LYS A 91 -4.57 -24.43 -10.36
C LYS A 91 -3.52 -23.47 -9.82
N PRO A 92 -2.19 -23.67 -10.06
CA PRO A 92 -1.21 -22.70 -9.60
C PRO A 92 -1.46 -21.30 -10.14
N VAL A 93 -1.88 -21.13 -11.39
CA VAL A 93 -2.19 -19.80 -11.95
C VAL A 93 -3.41 -19.19 -11.24
N MET A 94 -4.46 -19.99 -11.01
CA MET A 94 -5.69 -19.55 -10.35
C MET A 94 -5.48 -19.16 -8.88
N GLU A 95 -4.72 -19.95 -8.10
CA GLU A 95 -4.29 -19.57 -6.75
C GLU A 95 -3.52 -18.25 -6.76
N GLY A 96 -2.70 -18.03 -7.79
CA GLY A 96 -1.97 -16.78 -7.99
C GLY A 96 -2.93 -15.59 -8.12
N LYS A 97 -3.93 -15.71 -8.98
CA LYS A 97 -4.97 -14.68 -9.17
C LYS A 97 -5.73 -14.40 -7.87
N ALA A 98 -6.08 -15.44 -7.10
CA ALA A 98 -6.74 -15.28 -5.82
C ALA A 98 -5.90 -14.47 -4.80
N VAL A 99 -4.59 -14.75 -4.71
CA VAL A 99 -3.66 -13.99 -3.86
C VAL A 99 -3.53 -12.53 -4.33
N LEU A 100 -3.51 -12.28 -5.64
CA LEU A 100 -3.42 -10.93 -6.20
C LEU A 100 -4.67 -10.09 -5.85
N PHE A 101 -5.88 -10.67 -5.93
CA PHE A 101 -7.10 -10.01 -5.44
C PHE A 101 -6.97 -9.56 -4.00
N LYS A 102 -6.49 -10.46 -3.12
CA LYS A 102 -6.35 -10.15 -1.70
C LYS A 102 -5.27 -9.10 -1.45
N ARG A 103 -4.11 -9.25 -2.07
CA ARG A 103 -2.93 -8.40 -1.84
C ARG A 103 -3.13 -6.95 -2.31
N PHE A 104 -3.74 -6.77 -3.48
CA PHE A 104 -3.84 -5.47 -4.13
C PHE A 104 -5.17 -4.75 -3.83
N ALA A 105 -6.24 -5.50 -3.57
CA ALA A 105 -7.58 -4.93 -3.45
C ALA A 105 -8.35 -5.31 -2.19
N ASP A 106 -7.76 -6.09 -1.27
CA ASP A 106 -8.46 -6.64 -0.10
C ASP A 106 -9.78 -7.36 -0.47
N VAL A 107 -9.79 -8.02 -1.64
CA VAL A 107 -10.89 -8.85 -2.11
C VAL A 107 -10.58 -10.29 -1.73
N ASN A 108 -11.50 -10.96 -1.03
CA ASN A 108 -11.35 -12.38 -0.76
C ASN A 108 -11.65 -13.14 -2.06
N SER A 109 -10.83 -14.12 -2.38
CA SER A 109 -10.96 -14.87 -3.62
C SER A 109 -10.65 -16.34 -3.40
N ILE A 110 -11.34 -17.19 -4.14
CA ILE A 110 -11.10 -18.64 -4.17
C ILE A 110 -11.00 -19.09 -5.62
N ASP A 111 -10.10 -20.02 -5.90
CA ASP A 111 -9.94 -20.66 -7.21
C ASP A 111 -10.82 -21.91 -7.33
N LEU A 112 -11.45 -22.09 -8.50
CA LEU A 112 -12.33 -23.20 -8.82
C LEU A 112 -12.01 -23.74 -10.23
N GLU A 113 -11.38 -24.91 -10.25
CA GLU A 113 -11.02 -25.62 -11.48
C GLU A 113 -12.15 -26.57 -11.91
N LEU A 114 -12.79 -26.30 -13.05
CA LEU A 114 -13.86 -27.12 -13.60
C LEU A 114 -13.32 -28.06 -14.69
N ASP A 115 -13.30 -29.37 -14.41
CA ASP A 115 -12.84 -30.40 -15.36
C ASP A 115 -13.89 -30.71 -16.43
N THR A 116 -14.18 -29.73 -17.28
CA THR A 116 -15.11 -29.86 -18.42
C THR A 116 -14.73 -28.91 -19.55
N GLU A 117 -14.80 -29.42 -20.79
CA GLU A 117 -14.74 -28.59 -22.01
C GLU A 117 -16.14 -28.27 -22.57
N ASP A 118 -17.20 -28.88 -22.02
CA ASP A 118 -18.58 -28.59 -22.44
C ASP A 118 -19.04 -27.24 -21.86
N CYS A 119 -19.39 -26.30 -22.75
CA CYS A 119 -19.81 -24.95 -22.38
C CYS A 119 -21.06 -24.96 -21.51
N ASP A 120 -22.05 -25.81 -21.81
CA ASP A 120 -23.30 -25.86 -21.05
C ASP A 120 -23.09 -26.37 -19.62
N ALA A 121 -22.28 -27.42 -19.45
CA ALA A 121 -21.88 -27.94 -18.16
C ALA A 121 -21.11 -26.89 -17.35
N PHE A 122 -20.17 -26.18 -17.99
CA PHE A 122 -19.42 -25.09 -17.35
C PHE A 122 -20.37 -23.97 -16.87
N ILE A 123 -21.23 -23.47 -17.76
CA ILE A 123 -22.18 -22.39 -17.45
C ILE A 123 -23.12 -22.82 -16.31
N ASN A 124 -23.64 -24.04 -16.36
CA ASN A 124 -24.54 -24.56 -15.32
C ASN A 124 -23.83 -24.68 -13.97
N ALA A 125 -22.59 -25.16 -13.94
CA ALA A 125 -21.80 -25.25 -12.71
C ALA A 125 -21.60 -23.87 -12.07
N VAL A 126 -21.15 -22.88 -12.86
CA VAL A 126 -20.92 -21.51 -12.37
C VAL A 126 -22.21 -20.85 -11.89
N LYS A 127 -23.30 -20.97 -12.67
CA LYS A 127 -24.61 -20.39 -12.34
C LYS A 127 -25.13 -20.92 -11.00
N LEU A 128 -25.04 -22.24 -10.77
CA LEU A 128 -25.53 -22.87 -9.54
C LEU A 128 -24.78 -22.38 -8.29
N MET A 129 -23.51 -21.96 -8.44
CA MET A 129 -22.70 -21.42 -7.34
C MET A 129 -22.86 -19.90 -7.14
N GLY A 130 -23.63 -19.20 -7.98
CA GLY A 130 -23.84 -17.75 -7.90
C GLY A 130 -24.21 -17.21 -6.50
N PRO A 131 -25.01 -17.91 -5.67
CA PRO A 131 -25.29 -17.46 -4.30
C PRO A 131 -24.04 -17.27 -3.42
N SER A 132 -22.96 -18.03 -3.64
CA SER A 132 -21.74 -17.99 -2.82
C SER A 132 -20.85 -16.76 -3.03
N PHE A 133 -20.98 -16.09 -4.18
CA PHE A 133 -20.00 -15.09 -4.62
C PHE A 133 -20.63 -13.71 -4.85
N GLY A 134 -19.86 -12.65 -4.64
CA GLY A 134 -20.18 -11.28 -5.01
C GLY A 134 -19.79 -10.96 -6.46
N GLY A 135 -18.90 -11.76 -7.05
CA GLY A 135 -18.52 -11.66 -8.45
C GLY A 135 -17.77 -12.91 -8.95
N ILE A 136 -17.71 -13.07 -10.27
CA ILE A 136 -17.05 -14.20 -10.95
C ILE A 136 -15.97 -13.65 -11.88
N ASN A 137 -14.74 -14.11 -11.70
CA ASN A 137 -13.61 -13.86 -12.58
C ASN A 137 -13.34 -15.13 -13.41
N LEU A 138 -13.61 -15.10 -14.71
CA LEU A 138 -13.29 -16.18 -15.64
C LEU A 138 -11.86 -16.04 -16.14
N GLU A 139 -11.13 -17.14 -16.20
CA GLU A 139 -9.69 -17.14 -16.49
C GLU A 139 -9.26 -18.33 -17.35
N ASP A 140 -8.30 -18.14 -18.25
CA ASP A 140 -7.62 -19.20 -19.01
C ASP A 140 -8.59 -20.16 -19.75
N ILE A 141 -9.64 -19.60 -20.39
CA ILE A 141 -10.64 -20.34 -21.17
C ILE A 141 -10.41 -20.07 -22.67
N LYS A 142 -10.28 -21.13 -23.48
CA LYS A 142 -10.03 -21.01 -24.92
C LYS A 142 -11.17 -20.31 -25.66
N ALA A 143 -10.83 -19.61 -26.75
CA ALA A 143 -11.79 -19.09 -27.70
C ALA A 143 -12.16 -20.17 -28.75
N PRO A 144 -13.41 -20.20 -29.25
CA PRO A 144 -14.50 -19.25 -29.02
C PRO A 144 -15.36 -19.49 -27.76
N GLU A 145 -15.14 -20.58 -27.03
CA GLU A 145 -15.97 -21.01 -25.90
C GLU A 145 -16.06 -19.95 -24.80
N CYS A 146 -14.97 -19.25 -24.51
CA CYS A 146 -14.91 -18.17 -23.53
C CYS A 146 -15.93 -17.04 -23.80
N PHE A 147 -16.21 -16.71 -25.06
CA PHE A 147 -17.21 -15.71 -25.42
C PHE A 147 -18.63 -16.19 -25.11
N ILE A 148 -18.93 -17.44 -25.43
CA ILE A 148 -20.25 -18.05 -25.19
C ILE A 148 -20.51 -18.15 -23.69
N ILE A 149 -19.51 -18.61 -22.93
CA ILE A 149 -19.56 -18.77 -21.48
C ILE A 149 -19.78 -17.42 -20.81
N GLU A 150 -18.95 -16.42 -21.13
CA GLU A 150 -19.05 -15.10 -20.50
C GLU A 150 -20.39 -14.43 -20.81
N GLN A 151 -20.80 -14.41 -22.08
CA GLN A 151 -22.06 -13.78 -22.50
C GLN A 151 -23.25 -14.40 -21.75
N ARG A 152 -23.37 -15.74 -21.75
CA ARG A 152 -24.50 -16.42 -21.12
C ARG A 152 -24.50 -16.27 -19.60
N LEU A 153 -23.34 -16.25 -18.96
CA LEU A 153 -23.26 -16.02 -17.52
C LEU A 153 -23.66 -14.58 -17.16
N LYS A 154 -23.23 -13.57 -17.94
CA LYS A 154 -23.68 -12.17 -17.78
C LYS A 154 -25.19 -12.00 -17.93
N GLU A 155 -25.81 -12.75 -18.85
CA GLU A 155 -27.27 -12.70 -19.07
C GLU A 155 -28.06 -13.41 -17.94
N MET A 156 -27.49 -14.44 -17.31
CA MET A 156 -28.21 -15.30 -16.37
C MET A 156 -27.96 -14.97 -14.89
N MET A 157 -26.84 -14.33 -14.56
CA MET A 157 -26.43 -14.07 -13.19
C MET A 157 -26.70 -12.62 -12.78
N ASP A 158 -27.02 -12.42 -11.50
CA ASP A 158 -27.25 -11.09 -10.91
C ASP A 158 -26.02 -10.58 -10.12
N ILE A 159 -24.83 -11.01 -10.55
CA ILE A 159 -23.53 -10.59 -10.01
C ILE A 159 -22.56 -10.35 -11.17
N PRO A 160 -21.54 -9.48 -11.01
CA PRO A 160 -20.57 -9.22 -12.05
C PRO A 160 -19.83 -10.48 -12.48
N VAL A 161 -19.83 -10.74 -13.78
CA VAL A 161 -19.02 -11.77 -14.45
C VAL A 161 -18.05 -11.06 -15.37
N PHE A 162 -16.75 -11.36 -15.22
CA PHE A 162 -15.68 -10.69 -15.95
C PHE A 162 -14.64 -11.71 -16.37
N HIS A 163 -14.29 -11.74 -17.65
CA HIS A 163 -13.16 -12.53 -18.14
C HIS A 163 -11.88 -11.69 -18.21
N ASP A 164 -10.86 -12.03 -17.41
CA ASP A 164 -9.66 -11.18 -17.28
C ASP A 164 -8.80 -11.19 -18.55
N ASP A 165 -8.58 -12.34 -19.17
CA ASP A 165 -7.80 -12.42 -20.43
C ASP A 165 -8.42 -11.64 -21.58
N GLN A 166 -9.72 -11.33 -21.50
CA GLN A 166 -10.40 -10.48 -22.46
C GLN A 166 -10.34 -9.03 -22.02
N HIS A 167 -11.11 -8.71 -20.99
CA HIS A 167 -11.40 -7.33 -20.62
C HIS A 167 -10.29 -6.71 -19.76
N GLY A 168 -9.53 -7.52 -19.01
CA GLY A 168 -8.38 -7.07 -18.24
C GLY A 168 -7.30 -6.52 -19.17
N THR A 169 -6.92 -7.30 -20.18
CA THR A 169 -5.96 -6.85 -21.21
C THR A 169 -6.47 -5.64 -21.99
N ALA A 170 -7.77 -5.62 -22.35
CA ALA A 170 -8.38 -4.50 -23.05
C ALA A 170 -8.28 -3.19 -22.26
N VAL A 171 -8.57 -3.21 -20.95
CA VAL A 171 -8.52 -2.01 -20.09
C VAL A 171 -7.11 -1.45 -20.00
N ILE A 172 -6.10 -2.30 -19.80
CA ILE A 172 -4.70 -1.83 -19.70
C ILE A 172 -4.18 -1.34 -21.05
N CYS A 173 -4.54 -2.03 -22.13
CA CYS A 173 -4.26 -1.60 -23.50
C CYS A 173 -4.87 -0.22 -23.78
N ALA A 174 -6.15 -0.02 -23.45
CA ALA A 174 -6.80 1.28 -23.61
C ALA A 174 -6.13 2.39 -22.78
N ALA A 175 -5.77 2.11 -21.52
CA ALA A 175 -5.10 3.08 -20.65
C ALA A 175 -3.74 3.51 -21.23
N GLY A 176 -2.93 2.54 -21.66
CA GLY A 176 -1.65 2.80 -22.31
C GLY A 176 -1.83 3.59 -23.60
N LEU A 177 -2.80 3.22 -24.44
CA LEU A 177 -3.02 3.86 -25.73
C LEU A 177 -3.46 5.32 -25.55
N LEU A 178 -4.34 5.62 -24.60
CA LEU A 178 -4.73 7.01 -24.29
C LEU A 178 -3.52 7.89 -23.98
N ASN A 179 -2.56 7.36 -23.23
CA ASN A 179 -1.34 8.05 -22.87
C ASN A 179 -0.36 8.17 -24.04
N ALA A 180 -0.20 7.09 -24.82
CA ALA A 180 0.64 7.10 -26.01
C ALA A 180 0.13 8.11 -27.06
N LEU A 181 -1.19 8.13 -27.32
CA LEU A 181 -1.80 9.09 -28.24
C LEU A 181 -1.64 10.55 -27.76
N GLN A 182 -1.74 10.80 -26.44
CA GLN A 182 -1.47 12.13 -25.89
C GLN A 182 -0.02 12.57 -26.15
N ILE A 183 0.96 11.67 -25.95
CA ILE A 183 2.38 11.97 -26.22
C ILE A 183 2.60 12.22 -27.70
N SER A 184 1.99 11.43 -28.57
CA SER A 184 2.12 11.54 -30.03
C SER A 184 1.25 12.67 -30.63
N GLY A 185 0.40 13.34 -29.84
CA GLY A 185 -0.51 14.39 -30.30
C GLY A 185 -1.60 13.90 -31.25
N LYS A 186 -1.99 12.63 -31.17
CA LYS A 186 -2.97 11.96 -32.03
C LYS A 186 -4.32 11.78 -31.31
N LYS A 187 -5.39 11.63 -32.08
CA LYS A 187 -6.74 11.35 -31.54
C LYS A 187 -7.19 9.94 -31.93
N ILE A 188 -7.96 9.29 -31.07
CA ILE A 188 -8.35 7.88 -31.24
C ILE A 188 -9.24 7.68 -32.48
N GLU A 189 -10.06 8.66 -32.84
CA GLU A 189 -10.94 8.62 -34.01
C GLU A 189 -10.19 8.70 -35.34
N ASP A 190 -8.99 9.29 -35.35
CA ASP A 190 -8.21 9.60 -36.56
C ASP A 190 -7.12 8.55 -36.87
N VAL A 191 -6.77 7.70 -35.92
CA VAL A 191 -5.63 6.76 -36.05
C VAL A 191 -6.00 5.46 -36.75
N LYS A 192 -5.05 4.93 -37.53
CA LYS A 192 -5.12 3.57 -38.08
C LYS A 192 -4.60 2.55 -37.08
N ILE A 193 -5.46 1.64 -36.65
CA ILE A 193 -5.17 0.61 -35.65
C ILE A 193 -5.11 -0.75 -36.33
N VAL A 194 -3.97 -1.41 -36.21
CA VAL A 194 -3.76 -2.79 -36.67
C VAL A 194 -3.74 -3.70 -35.46
N LEU A 195 -4.67 -4.66 -35.42
CA LEU A 195 -4.69 -5.73 -34.42
C LEU A 195 -4.19 -7.02 -35.07
N ASN A 196 -3.16 -7.65 -34.51
CA ASN A 196 -2.73 -8.99 -34.88
C ASN A 196 -3.06 -9.98 -33.75
N GLY A 197 -4.00 -10.88 -34.02
CA GLY A 197 -4.52 -11.84 -33.06
C GLY A 197 -6.02 -11.65 -32.82
N ALA A 198 -6.86 -12.26 -33.66
CA ALA A 198 -8.31 -12.25 -33.53
C ALA A 198 -8.86 -13.28 -32.49
N GLY A 199 -8.17 -13.40 -31.36
CA GLY A 199 -8.57 -14.19 -30.20
C GLY A 199 -9.33 -13.37 -29.16
N ALA A 200 -9.55 -13.94 -27.98
CA ALA A 200 -10.34 -13.34 -26.90
C ALA A 200 -9.82 -11.94 -26.50
N ALA A 201 -8.54 -11.82 -26.16
CA ALA A 201 -7.89 -10.56 -25.80
C ALA A 201 -7.97 -9.50 -26.90
N GLY A 202 -7.68 -9.88 -28.14
CA GLY A 202 -7.61 -8.95 -29.27
C GLY A 202 -8.97 -8.36 -29.62
N ILE A 203 -9.99 -9.21 -29.70
CA ILE A 203 -11.37 -8.78 -29.95
C ILE A 203 -11.83 -7.83 -28.84
N ALA A 204 -11.61 -8.17 -27.56
CA ALA A 204 -11.97 -7.30 -26.46
C ALA A 204 -11.23 -5.95 -26.48
N CYS A 205 -9.93 -5.93 -26.83
CA CYS A 205 -9.16 -4.70 -27.00
C CYS A 205 -9.81 -3.81 -28.08
N ILE A 206 -10.06 -4.34 -29.28
CA ILE A 206 -10.57 -3.52 -30.37
C ILE A 206 -12.02 -3.07 -30.14
N GLU A 207 -12.85 -3.88 -29.49
CA GLU A 207 -14.22 -3.50 -29.11
C GLU A 207 -14.23 -2.35 -28.10
N LEU A 208 -13.36 -2.42 -27.07
CA LEU A 208 -13.25 -1.34 -26.09
C LEU A 208 -12.75 -0.04 -26.73
N LEU A 209 -11.74 -0.12 -27.60
CA LEU A 209 -11.22 1.04 -28.32
C LEU A 209 -12.28 1.67 -29.25
N LYS A 210 -13.08 0.86 -29.95
CA LYS A 210 -14.20 1.36 -30.76
C LYS A 210 -15.26 2.05 -29.88
N SER A 211 -15.56 1.48 -28.72
CA SER A 211 -16.47 2.10 -27.73
C SER A 211 -15.94 3.42 -27.16
N MET A 212 -14.61 3.60 -27.17
CA MET A 212 -13.93 4.84 -26.79
C MET A 212 -13.77 5.85 -27.94
N GLY A 213 -14.23 5.52 -29.15
CA GLY A 213 -14.25 6.43 -30.30
C GLY A 213 -13.36 6.04 -31.49
N ALA A 214 -12.67 4.90 -31.46
CA ALA A 214 -11.91 4.44 -32.63
C ALA A 214 -12.87 4.14 -33.81
N THR A 215 -12.58 4.73 -34.97
CA THR A 215 -13.39 4.56 -36.18
C THR A 215 -13.30 3.13 -36.70
N HIS A 216 -14.44 2.46 -36.93
CA HIS A 216 -14.49 1.05 -37.31
C HIS A 216 -13.65 0.73 -38.56
N GLU A 217 -13.74 1.59 -39.57
CA GLU A 217 -13.05 1.48 -40.85
C GLU A 217 -11.52 1.63 -40.73
N ASN A 218 -11.05 2.28 -39.66
CA ASN A 218 -9.62 2.46 -39.37
C ASN A 218 -9.03 1.30 -38.54
N CYS A 219 -9.86 0.33 -38.12
CA CYS A 219 -9.42 -0.83 -37.34
C CYS A 219 -9.26 -2.05 -38.24
N VAL A 220 -8.03 -2.39 -38.60
CA VAL A 220 -7.70 -3.58 -39.40
C VAL A 220 -7.36 -4.74 -38.46
N VAL A 221 -8.08 -5.84 -38.55
CA VAL A 221 -7.83 -7.04 -37.73
C VAL A 221 -7.19 -8.13 -38.59
N CYS A 222 -6.12 -8.74 -38.09
CA CYS A 222 -5.39 -9.84 -38.71
C CYS A 222 -5.46 -11.10 -37.82
N ASP A 223 -5.52 -12.26 -38.46
CA ASP A 223 -5.34 -13.56 -37.82
C ASP A 223 -4.35 -14.43 -38.59
N THR A 224 -4.28 -15.72 -38.26
CA THR A 224 -3.33 -16.66 -38.88
C THR A 224 -3.52 -16.87 -40.40
N LYS A 225 -4.59 -16.33 -41.00
CA LYS A 225 -4.82 -16.36 -42.45
C LYS A 225 -4.71 -14.97 -43.11
N GLY A 226 -4.27 -13.95 -42.37
CA GLY A 226 -4.15 -12.57 -42.84
C GLY A 226 -5.31 -11.67 -42.39
N VAL A 227 -5.57 -10.62 -43.18
CA VAL A 227 -6.56 -9.59 -42.85
C VAL A 227 -7.98 -10.16 -42.80
N ILE A 228 -8.79 -9.69 -41.85
CA ILE A 228 -10.23 -9.96 -41.76
C ILE A 228 -10.97 -8.89 -42.57
N TYR A 229 -11.49 -9.27 -43.74
CA TYR A 229 -12.15 -8.37 -44.68
C TYR A 229 -13.53 -8.89 -45.08
N GLN A 230 -14.39 -7.99 -45.56
CA GLN A 230 -15.72 -8.33 -46.06
C GLN A 230 -15.65 -9.25 -47.29
N GLY A 231 -16.28 -10.43 -47.20
CA GLY A 231 -16.23 -11.45 -48.25
C GLY A 231 -15.18 -12.55 -48.02
N ARG A 232 -14.34 -12.44 -46.98
CA ARG A 232 -13.48 -13.54 -46.55
C ARG A 232 -14.33 -14.72 -46.05
N THR A 233 -14.00 -15.94 -46.48
CA THR A 233 -14.69 -17.17 -46.05
C THR A 233 -13.85 -18.04 -45.12
N GLU A 234 -12.52 -18.02 -45.26
CA GLU A 234 -11.63 -18.90 -44.49
C GLU A 234 -11.40 -18.39 -43.05
N GLY A 235 -11.59 -19.27 -42.06
CA GLY A 235 -11.27 -18.99 -40.65
C GLY A 235 -12.20 -17.96 -39.96
N MET A 236 -13.34 -17.64 -40.59
CA MET A 236 -14.32 -16.69 -40.08
C MET A 236 -15.30 -17.33 -39.09
N ASN A 237 -15.69 -16.56 -38.08
CA ASN A 237 -16.76 -16.89 -37.12
C ASN A 237 -17.59 -15.62 -36.84
N GLN A 238 -18.66 -15.74 -36.06
CA GLN A 238 -19.56 -14.61 -35.80
C GLN A 238 -18.86 -13.40 -35.17
N TRP A 239 -17.97 -13.63 -34.19
CA TRP A 239 -17.22 -12.56 -33.52
C TRP A 239 -16.26 -11.86 -34.47
N LYS A 240 -15.49 -12.61 -35.27
CA LYS A 240 -14.61 -12.05 -36.30
C LYS A 240 -15.36 -11.28 -37.37
N SER A 241 -16.54 -11.76 -37.77
CA SER A 241 -17.34 -11.13 -38.82
C SER A 241 -17.76 -9.70 -38.48
N ALA A 242 -17.96 -9.41 -37.19
CA ALA A 242 -18.28 -8.07 -36.68
C ALA A 242 -17.12 -7.06 -36.84
N HIS A 243 -15.90 -7.51 -37.15
CA HIS A 243 -14.73 -6.66 -37.36
C HIS A 243 -14.22 -6.68 -38.81
N ALA A 244 -14.97 -7.29 -39.74
CA ALA A 244 -14.61 -7.33 -41.14
C ALA A 244 -14.86 -5.98 -41.82
N ILE A 245 -13.80 -5.35 -42.32
CA ILE A 245 -13.86 -4.07 -43.05
C ILE A 245 -13.81 -4.29 -44.57
N GLN A 246 -14.30 -3.31 -45.32
CA GLN A 246 -14.12 -3.28 -46.77
C GLN A 246 -12.70 -2.77 -47.09
N THR A 247 -11.83 -3.66 -47.57
CA THR A 247 -10.42 -3.31 -47.86
C THR A 247 -9.79 -4.27 -48.87
N ASP A 248 -8.76 -3.80 -49.57
CA ASP A 248 -7.95 -4.60 -50.50
C ASP A 248 -6.71 -5.24 -49.85
N LEU A 249 -6.42 -4.89 -48.59
CA LEU A 249 -5.31 -5.45 -47.81
C LEU A 249 -5.52 -6.95 -47.56
N ARG A 250 -4.45 -7.75 -47.61
CA ARG A 250 -4.55 -9.22 -47.43
C ARG A 250 -3.59 -9.75 -46.38
N THR A 251 -2.42 -9.14 -46.23
CA THR A 251 -1.37 -9.58 -45.32
C THR A 251 -1.21 -8.64 -44.13
N LEU A 252 -0.48 -9.08 -43.10
CA LEU A 252 -0.15 -8.21 -41.97
C LEU A 252 0.78 -7.08 -42.42
N GLU A 253 1.71 -7.39 -43.32
CA GLU A 253 2.62 -6.45 -43.98
C GLU A 253 1.83 -5.32 -44.64
N ASP A 254 0.79 -5.64 -45.42
CA ASP A 254 -0.06 -4.63 -46.07
C ASP A 254 -0.74 -3.72 -45.03
N ALA A 255 -1.23 -4.31 -43.93
CA ALA A 255 -1.95 -3.57 -42.89
C ALA A 255 -1.05 -2.61 -42.10
N MET A 256 0.23 -2.96 -41.93
CA MET A 256 1.20 -2.17 -41.17
C MET A 256 1.63 -0.89 -41.90
N GLU A 257 1.46 -0.80 -43.22
CA GLU A 257 1.85 0.36 -44.01
C GLU A 257 1.06 1.61 -43.58
N GLY A 258 1.78 2.60 -43.02
CA GLY A 258 1.19 3.83 -42.51
C GLY A 258 0.26 3.63 -41.29
N ALA A 259 0.35 2.51 -40.58
CA ALA A 259 -0.38 2.29 -39.34
C ALA A 259 0.14 3.20 -38.22
N ASP A 260 -0.75 3.74 -37.39
CA ASP A 260 -0.39 4.56 -36.22
C ASP A 260 -0.20 3.72 -34.97
N VAL A 261 -0.97 2.64 -34.86
CA VAL A 261 -1.04 1.78 -33.68
C VAL A 261 -0.99 0.33 -34.13
N PHE A 262 -0.12 -0.46 -33.52
CA PHE A 262 -0.10 -1.91 -33.62
C PHE A 262 -0.43 -2.53 -32.26
N LEU A 263 -1.39 -3.45 -32.23
CA LEU A 263 -1.77 -4.25 -31.08
C LEU A 263 -1.50 -5.73 -31.39
N GLY A 264 -0.51 -6.32 -30.72
CA GLY A 264 -0.13 -7.72 -30.86
C GLY A 264 -0.56 -8.52 -29.64
N VAL A 265 -1.37 -9.56 -29.88
CA VAL A 265 -1.77 -10.58 -28.89
C VAL A 265 -1.70 -11.97 -29.54
N SER A 266 -0.54 -12.24 -30.13
CA SER A 266 -0.34 -13.33 -31.08
C SER A 266 0.82 -14.22 -30.69
N VAL A 267 1.83 -14.34 -31.55
CA VAL A 267 2.98 -15.24 -31.38
C VAL A 267 4.27 -14.47 -31.62
N LYS A 268 5.34 -14.94 -30.98
CA LYS A 268 6.71 -14.42 -31.14
C LYS A 268 7.09 -14.26 -32.62
N GLY A 269 7.70 -13.12 -32.95
CA GLY A 269 8.29 -12.86 -34.27
C GLY A 269 7.27 -12.63 -35.38
N ALA A 270 5.99 -12.40 -35.06
CA ALA A 270 4.97 -12.08 -36.05
C ALA A 270 5.17 -10.72 -36.72
N VAL A 271 5.96 -9.82 -36.11
CA VAL A 271 6.26 -8.47 -36.63
C VAL A 271 7.73 -8.38 -36.96
N THR A 272 8.05 -7.92 -38.18
CA THR A 272 9.43 -7.71 -38.62
C THR A 272 9.85 -6.24 -38.51
N PRO A 273 11.17 -5.94 -38.42
CA PRO A 273 11.66 -4.55 -38.43
C PRO A 273 11.22 -3.75 -39.66
N GLU A 274 11.05 -4.39 -40.82
CA GLU A 274 10.58 -3.74 -42.05
C GLU A 274 9.12 -3.26 -41.91
N MET A 275 8.25 -4.05 -41.29
CA MET A 275 6.87 -3.64 -41.01
C MET A 275 6.83 -2.42 -40.09
N VAL A 276 7.68 -2.40 -39.05
CA VAL A 276 7.75 -1.27 -38.11
C VAL A 276 8.30 -0.02 -38.80
N ALA A 277 9.28 -0.16 -39.69
CA ALA A 277 9.79 0.95 -40.49
C ALA A 277 8.71 1.58 -41.40
N ALA A 278 7.76 0.78 -41.89
CA ALA A 278 6.66 1.21 -42.75
C ALA A 278 5.50 1.91 -42.01
N MET A 279 5.47 1.87 -40.68
CA MET A 279 4.42 2.53 -39.87
C MET A 279 4.49 4.06 -39.95
N ALA A 280 3.41 4.74 -39.54
CA ALA A 280 3.35 6.20 -39.46
C ALA A 280 4.38 6.79 -38.45
N LYS A 281 4.56 8.11 -38.47
CA LYS A 281 5.39 8.83 -37.48
C LYS A 281 4.86 8.62 -36.05
N ASP A 282 5.73 8.52 -35.06
CA ASP A 282 5.38 8.29 -33.65
C ASP A 282 4.45 7.08 -33.44
N PRO A 283 4.84 5.87 -33.92
CA PRO A 283 3.99 4.70 -33.89
C PRO A 283 3.89 4.14 -32.48
N VAL A 284 2.72 3.64 -32.14
CA VAL A 284 2.45 2.98 -30.85
C VAL A 284 2.43 1.48 -31.08
N ILE A 285 3.31 0.72 -30.42
CA ILE A 285 3.51 -0.71 -30.66
C ILE A 285 3.31 -1.47 -29.35
N PHE A 286 2.19 -2.18 -29.23
CA PHE A 286 1.87 -2.98 -28.05
C PHE A 286 2.09 -4.45 -28.40
N ALA A 287 3.27 -4.99 -28.12
CA ALA A 287 3.65 -6.37 -28.39
C ALA A 287 3.45 -7.23 -27.13
N MET A 288 2.24 -7.75 -26.95
CA MET A 288 1.78 -8.32 -25.67
C MET A 288 1.82 -9.86 -25.63
N ALA A 289 2.38 -10.52 -26.66
CA ALA A 289 2.62 -11.97 -26.60
C ALA A 289 3.57 -12.35 -25.44
N ASN A 290 3.25 -13.46 -24.75
CA ASN A 290 4.03 -13.99 -23.64
C ASN A 290 4.48 -15.43 -23.93
N PRO A 291 5.69 -15.84 -23.48
CA PRO A 291 6.69 -15.05 -22.74
C PRO A 291 7.55 -14.15 -23.65
N ASP A 292 7.54 -14.37 -24.96
CA ASP A 292 8.31 -13.61 -25.94
C ASP A 292 7.37 -12.74 -26.79
N PRO A 293 7.61 -11.41 -26.89
CA PRO A 293 6.73 -10.50 -27.63
C PRO A 293 6.84 -10.69 -29.15
N GLU A 294 5.90 -10.13 -29.90
CA GLU A 294 5.91 -10.12 -31.36
C GLU A 294 7.18 -9.48 -31.95
N ILE A 295 7.65 -8.41 -31.31
CA ILE A 295 8.91 -7.72 -31.58
C ILE A 295 9.44 -7.16 -30.24
N THR A 296 10.76 -7.21 -30.03
CA THR A 296 11.34 -6.63 -28.81
C THR A 296 11.43 -5.10 -28.90
N PRO A 297 11.41 -4.37 -27.76
CA PRO A 297 11.66 -2.93 -27.75
C PRO A 297 12.97 -2.54 -28.42
N GLU A 298 14.04 -3.34 -28.23
CA GLU A 298 15.32 -3.11 -28.87
C GLU A 298 15.24 -3.18 -30.40
N GLU A 299 14.57 -4.20 -30.94
CA GLU A 299 14.38 -4.37 -32.40
C GLU A 299 13.51 -3.25 -32.98
N ALA A 300 12.43 -2.88 -32.30
CA ALA A 300 11.56 -1.79 -32.72
C ALA A 300 12.32 -0.43 -32.75
N HIS A 301 13.05 -0.10 -31.70
CA HIS A 301 13.82 1.15 -31.62
C HIS A 301 15.00 1.20 -32.58
N ALA A 302 15.55 0.04 -32.99
CA ALA A 302 16.64 -0.02 -33.97
C ALA A 302 16.20 0.52 -35.35
N VAL A 303 14.92 0.41 -35.70
CA VAL A 303 14.36 0.93 -36.96
C VAL A 303 13.50 2.17 -36.78
N ARG A 304 12.92 2.38 -35.60
CA ARG A 304 12.04 3.51 -35.26
C ARG A 304 12.31 4.01 -33.84
N GLU A 305 13.27 4.93 -33.73
CA GLU A 305 13.61 5.58 -32.46
C GLU A 305 12.41 6.32 -31.83
N ASP A 306 11.50 6.81 -32.67
CA ASP A 306 10.26 7.51 -32.26
C ASP A 306 9.10 6.57 -31.90
N ALA A 307 9.30 5.25 -31.83
CA ALA A 307 8.25 4.33 -31.39
C ALA A 307 7.95 4.46 -29.89
N ILE A 308 6.69 4.27 -29.50
CA ILE A 308 6.29 4.04 -28.11
C ILE A 308 5.96 2.56 -27.99
N VAL A 309 6.79 1.81 -27.26
CA VAL A 309 6.67 0.35 -27.18
C VAL A 309 6.16 -0.05 -25.80
N ALA A 310 5.19 -0.96 -25.77
CA ALA A 310 4.66 -1.60 -24.58
C ALA A 310 4.65 -3.12 -24.76
N THR A 311 4.91 -3.88 -23.69
CA THR A 311 4.96 -5.35 -23.74
C THR A 311 4.26 -5.98 -22.53
N GLY A 312 4.02 -7.29 -22.56
CA GLY A 312 3.54 -8.04 -21.38
C GLY A 312 4.61 -8.26 -20.30
N ARG A 313 5.89 -8.01 -20.60
CA ARG A 313 7.01 -8.37 -19.74
C ARG A 313 7.36 -7.31 -18.72
N SER A 314 7.72 -7.74 -17.51
CA SER A 314 8.05 -6.86 -16.39
C SER A 314 9.44 -6.25 -16.45
N ASP A 315 10.34 -6.80 -17.26
CA ASP A 315 11.71 -6.28 -17.43
C ASP A 315 11.80 -5.13 -18.44
N TYR A 316 10.71 -4.85 -19.18
CA TYR A 316 10.62 -3.73 -20.11
C TYR A 316 9.81 -2.54 -19.54
N PRO A 317 10.04 -1.31 -20.04
CA PRO A 317 9.13 -0.19 -19.83
C PRO A 317 7.71 -0.51 -20.31
N ASN A 318 6.72 0.24 -19.79
CA ASN A 318 5.32 0.16 -20.23
C ASN A 318 4.74 -1.26 -20.20
N GLN A 319 4.84 -1.93 -19.06
CA GLN A 319 4.28 -3.27 -18.92
C GLN A 319 2.75 -3.23 -18.96
N VAL A 320 2.16 -3.90 -19.95
CA VAL A 320 0.73 -4.21 -20.01
C VAL A 320 0.47 -5.45 -19.16
N ASN A 321 0.05 -5.25 -17.92
CA ASN A 321 -0.20 -6.33 -16.97
C ASN A 321 -1.61 -6.23 -16.37
N ASN A 322 -2.41 -7.28 -16.54
CA ASN A 322 -3.80 -7.35 -16.07
C ASN A 322 -3.96 -7.09 -14.56
N VAL A 323 -2.91 -7.29 -13.76
CA VAL A 323 -2.90 -6.98 -12.31
C VAL A 323 -3.25 -5.51 -12.01
N LEU A 324 -3.05 -4.60 -12.96
CA LEU A 324 -3.41 -3.20 -12.85
C LEU A 324 -4.92 -2.95 -13.01
N GLY A 325 -5.67 -3.94 -13.48
CA GLY A 325 -7.09 -3.83 -13.83
C GLY A 325 -7.98 -4.62 -12.86
N PHE A 326 -7.94 -5.95 -12.97
CA PHE A 326 -8.96 -6.81 -12.34
C PHE A 326 -9.15 -6.60 -10.83
N PRO A 327 -8.10 -6.46 -9.98
CA PRO A 327 -8.33 -6.35 -8.54
C PRO A 327 -9.15 -5.10 -8.20
N TYR A 328 -8.82 -3.99 -8.85
CA TYR A 328 -9.40 -2.69 -8.59
C TYR A 328 -10.77 -2.52 -9.24
N LEU A 329 -10.96 -3.12 -10.42
CA LEU A 329 -12.25 -3.13 -11.09
C LEU A 329 -13.29 -3.90 -10.24
N PHE A 330 -12.92 -5.07 -9.72
CA PHE A 330 -13.78 -5.80 -8.79
C PHE A 330 -13.97 -5.07 -7.46
N ARG A 331 -12.95 -4.42 -6.89
CA ARG A 331 -13.11 -3.62 -5.66
C ARG A 331 -14.23 -2.60 -5.81
N GLY A 332 -14.18 -1.80 -6.89
CA GLY A 332 -15.19 -0.79 -7.17
C GLY A 332 -16.58 -1.41 -7.40
N ALA A 333 -16.65 -2.49 -8.18
CA ALA A 333 -17.90 -3.21 -8.45
C ALA A 333 -18.52 -3.83 -7.18
N LEU A 334 -17.70 -4.44 -6.32
CA LEU A 334 -18.15 -5.08 -5.08
C LEU A 334 -18.65 -4.05 -4.07
N ASP A 335 -17.98 -2.90 -3.94
CA ASP A 335 -18.36 -1.87 -2.95
C ASP A 335 -19.72 -1.24 -3.23
N ILE A 336 -20.14 -1.19 -4.50
CA ILE A 336 -21.48 -0.73 -4.91
C ILE A 336 -22.49 -1.87 -5.07
N HIS A 337 -22.09 -3.10 -4.73
CA HIS A 337 -22.85 -4.34 -4.96
C HIS A 337 -23.36 -4.41 -6.42
N ALA A 338 -22.50 -4.11 -7.40
CA ALA A 338 -22.88 -4.01 -8.80
C ALA A 338 -23.60 -5.26 -9.30
N ARG A 339 -24.54 -5.11 -10.24
CA ARG A 339 -25.16 -6.25 -10.95
C ARG A 339 -24.27 -6.77 -12.08
N ALA A 340 -23.48 -5.89 -12.68
CA ALA A 340 -22.61 -6.20 -13.81
C ALA A 340 -21.39 -5.26 -13.82
N ILE A 341 -20.35 -5.67 -14.55
CA ILE A 341 -19.28 -4.79 -15.01
C ILE A 341 -19.58 -4.46 -16.48
N ASN A 342 -20.02 -3.24 -16.74
CA ASN A 342 -20.32 -2.75 -18.10
C ASN A 342 -19.12 -2.02 -18.72
N ASP A 343 -19.29 -1.57 -19.96
CA ASP A 343 -18.20 -0.93 -20.71
C ASP A 343 -17.84 0.45 -20.15
N GLU A 344 -18.81 1.21 -19.63
CA GLU A 344 -18.53 2.48 -18.96
C GLU A 344 -17.62 2.31 -17.74
N MET A 345 -17.80 1.25 -16.95
CA MET A 345 -16.92 0.91 -15.84
C MET A 345 -15.50 0.53 -16.33
N LYS A 346 -15.38 -0.21 -17.44
CA LYS A 346 -14.09 -0.54 -18.05
C LYS A 346 -13.37 0.71 -18.58
N ILE A 347 -14.11 1.60 -19.24
CA ILE A 347 -13.60 2.87 -19.75
C ILE A 347 -13.14 3.77 -18.59
N ALA A 348 -13.93 3.87 -17.52
CA ALA A 348 -13.55 4.62 -16.32
C ALA A 348 -12.28 4.07 -15.67
N CYS A 349 -12.13 2.74 -15.63
CA CYS A 349 -10.91 2.08 -15.17
C CYS A 349 -9.69 2.47 -16.04
N ALA A 350 -9.82 2.38 -17.37
CA ALA A 350 -8.76 2.73 -18.31
C ALA A 350 -8.35 4.22 -18.20
N GLN A 351 -9.33 5.12 -18.10
CA GLN A 351 -9.10 6.55 -17.92
C GLN A 351 -8.42 6.87 -16.59
N ALA A 352 -8.83 6.21 -15.50
CA ALA A 352 -8.23 6.41 -14.19
C ALA A 352 -6.77 5.92 -14.14
N LEU A 353 -6.47 4.78 -14.78
CA LEU A 353 -5.09 4.29 -14.95
C LEU A 353 -4.24 5.25 -15.78
N ALA A 354 -4.79 5.72 -16.90
CA ALA A 354 -4.11 6.69 -17.77
C ALA A 354 -3.80 7.99 -17.02
N LYS A 355 -4.75 8.50 -16.23
CA LYS A 355 -4.59 9.68 -15.38
C LYS A 355 -3.53 9.47 -14.31
N LEU A 356 -3.54 8.33 -13.62
CA LEU A 356 -2.57 8.00 -12.55
C LEU A 356 -1.13 8.05 -13.05
N ALA A 357 -0.85 7.50 -14.24
CA ALA A 357 0.49 7.54 -14.84
C ALA A 357 0.98 8.94 -15.22
N ARG A 358 0.06 9.92 -15.35
CA ARG A 358 0.41 11.33 -15.62
C ARG A 358 0.73 12.13 -14.35
N GLU A 359 0.37 11.61 -13.19
CA GLU A 359 0.65 12.25 -11.90
C GLU A 359 2.09 11.95 -11.44
N ASP A 360 2.63 12.83 -10.59
CA ASP A 360 3.96 12.62 -10.01
C ASP A 360 4.02 11.28 -9.25
N VAL A 361 5.06 10.51 -9.52
CA VAL A 361 5.25 9.19 -8.94
C VAL A 361 5.79 9.31 -7.51
N PRO A 362 5.17 8.68 -6.50
CA PRO A 362 5.67 8.70 -5.13
C PRO A 362 7.09 8.13 -4.99
N ASP A 363 7.89 8.71 -4.07
CA ASP A 363 9.28 8.28 -3.80
C ASP A 363 9.37 6.77 -3.47
N GLU A 364 8.36 6.20 -2.81
CA GLU A 364 8.28 4.77 -2.46
C GLU A 364 8.28 3.86 -3.70
N VAL A 365 7.61 4.28 -4.77
CA VAL A 365 7.58 3.55 -6.05
C VAL A 365 8.93 3.71 -6.76
N ALA A 366 9.53 4.89 -6.73
CA ALA A 366 10.85 5.13 -7.32
C ALA A 366 11.96 4.29 -6.66
N MET A 367 11.88 4.09 -5.33
CA MET A 367 12.81 3.21 -4.60
C MET A 367 12.64 1.74 -4.99
N ALA A 368 11.42 1.25 -5.14
CA ALA A 368 11.16 -0.14 -5.52
C ALA A 368 11.70 -0.50 -6.91
N TYR A 369 11.70 0.45 -7.85
CA TYR A 369 12.15 0.24 -9.24
C TYR A 369 13.56 0.79 -9.51
N GLY A 370 14.23 1.39 -8.53
CA GLY A 370 15.61 1.89 -8.64
C GLY A 370 15.81 3.04 -9.66
N ARG A 371 14.72 3.64 -10.16
CA ARG A 371 14.73 4.74 -11.12
C ARG A 371 13.58 5.71 -10.87
N LYS A 372 13.78 7.00 -11.19
CA LYS A 372 12.69 7.98 -11.18
C LYS A 372 11.79 7.71 -12.38
N LEU A 373 10.54 7.34 -12.12
CA LEU A 373 9.52 7.17 -13.14
C LEU A 373 8.79 8.51 -13.32
N SER A 374 8.63 8.94 -14.56
CA SER A 374 7.91 10.17 -14.91
C SER A 374 7.20 9.98 -16.23
N PHE A 375 5.99 10.52 -16.35
CA PHE A 375 5.18 10.44 -17.56
C PHE A 375 5.98 10.76 -18.84
N GLY A 376 5.95 9.85 -19.80
CA GLY A 376 6.73 9.95 -21.03
C GLY A 376 6.71 8.65 -21.84
N ARG A 377 7.53 8.58 -22.90
CA ARG A 377 7.57 7.43 -23.83
C ARG A 377 7.85 6.09 -23.14
N ASP A 378 8.66 6.11 -22.07
CA ASP A 378 9.01 4.93 -21.27
C ASP A 378 8.12 4.74 -20.02
N TYR A 379 7.09 5.57 -19.86
CA TYR A 379 6.15 5.49 -18.74
C TYR A 379 4.76 6.01 -19.14
N ILE A 380 3.98 5.17 -19.83
CA ILE A 380 2.58 5.41 -20.21
C ILE A 380 1.57 4.62 -19.37
N ILE A 381 2.03 3.67 -18.56
CA ILE A 381 1.20 2.80 -17.72
C ILE A 381 1.82 2.77 -16.31
N PRO A 382 1.02 2.89 -15.23
CA PRO A 382 1.57 2.86 -13.89
C PRO A 382 2.06 1.47 -13.49
N THR A 383 2.87 1.39 -12.44
CA THR A 383 3.42 0.12 -11.96
C THR A 383 2.48 -0.60 -10.98
N PRO A 384 2.45 -1.94 -10.92
CA PRO A 384 1.57 -2.72 -10.04
C PRO A 384 1.64 -2.37 -8.54
N PHE A 385 2.80 -1.93 -8.06
CA PHE A 385 3.04 -1.58 -6.65
C PHE A 385 2.79 -0.10 -6.34
N ASP A 386 2.16 0.66 -7.25
CA ASP A 386 1.77 2.03 -6.95
C ASP A 386 0.61 2.03 -5.93
N PRO A 387 0.82 2.55 -4.71
CA PRO A 387 -0.19 2.50 -3.65
C PRO A 387 -1.43 3.34 -3.97
N ARG A 388 -1.38 4.18 -5.01
CA ARG A 388 -2.51 5.00 -5.43
C ARG A 388 -3.58 4.23 -6.18
N LEU A 389 -3.24 3.06 -6.73
CA LEU A 389 -4.17 2.23 -7.51
C LEU A 389 -5.42 1.87 -6.70
N ILE A 390 -5.27 1.53 -5.42
CA ILE A 390 -6.38 1.05 -4.57
C ILE A 390 -7.47 2.10 -4.31
N TYR A 391 -7.17 3.40 -4.40
CA TYR A 391 -8.15 4.43 -4.09
C TYR A 391 -8.51 5.30 -5.29
N MET A 392 -7.73 5.30 -6.37
CA MET A 392 -8.08 6.03 -7.59
C MET A 392 -8.93 5.20 -8.54
N ILE A 393 -8.56 3.95 -8.76
CA ILE A 393 -9.23 3.10 -9.76
C ILE A 393 -10.62 2.64 -9.27
N PRO A 394 -10.78 2.07 -8.06
CA PRO A 394 -12.09 1.63 -7.59
C PRO A 394 -13.09 2.78 -7.45
N THR A 395 -12.63 3.97 -7.07
CA THR A 395 -13.46 5.19 -6.98
C THR A 395 -14.05 5.57 -8.34
N ALA A 396 -13.24 5.56 -9.40
CA ALA A 396 -13.73 5.84 -10.76
C ALA A 396 -14.70 4.76 -11.26
N VAL A 397 -14.38 3.49 -11.00
CA VAL A 397 -15.22 2.34 -11.38
C VAL A 397 -16.56 2.35 -10.64
N ALA A 398 -16.54 2.62 -9.34
CA ALA A 398 -17.75 2.73 -8.51
C ALA A 398 -18.64 3.88 -8.99
N GLN A 399 -18.06 5.04 -9.31
CA GLN A 399 -18.80 6.17 -9.86
C GLN A 399 -19.51 5.80 -11.18
N ALA A 400 -18.78 5.22 -12.13
CA ALA A 400 -19.36 4.79 -13.41
C ALA A 400 -20.46 3.73 -13.23
N GLY A 401 -20.28 2.80 -12.29
CA GLY A 401 -21.30 1.80 -11.97
C GLY A 401 -22.56 2.39 -11.33
N MET A 402 -22.42 3.48 -10.56
CA MET A 402 -23.58 4.23 -10.04
C MET A 402 -24.27 5.01 -11.16
N ASP A 403 -23.51 5.71 -12.01
CA ASP A 403 -24.04 6.55 -13.09
C ASP A 403 -24.83 5.75 -14.11
N THR A 404 -24.42 4.50 -14.37
CA THR A 404 -25.11 3.57 -15.28
C THR A 404 -26.26 2.79 -14.62
N GLY A 405 -26.47 2.95 -13.31
CA GLY A 405 -27.57 2.32 -12.59
C GLY A 405 -27.37 0.83 -12.27
N VAL A 406 -26.16 0.29 -12.42
CA VAL A 406 -25.87 -1.11 -12.04
C VAL A 406 -25.61 -1.28 -10.54
N ALA A 407 -25.41 -0.19 -9.80
CA ALA A 407 -25.22 -0.18 -8.35
C ALA A 407 -26.48 -0.57 -7.58
N ARG A 408 -26.36 -1.51 -6.62
CA ARG A 408 -27.41 -1.80 -5.63
C ARG A 408 -27.18 -1.10 -4.30
N ARG A 409 -25.94 -0.67 -4.04
CA ARG A 409 -25.55 0.08 -2.84
C ARG A 409 -24.77 1.34 -3.27
N PRO A 410 -25.44 2.41 -3.70
CA PRO A 410 -24.76 3.65 -4.06
C PRO A 410 -23.97 4.25 -2.89
N ILE A 411 -22.81 4.81 -3.20
CA ILE A 411 -21.93 5.49 -2.25
C ILE A 411 -22.30 6.98 -2.25
N ILE A 412 -22.67 7.51 -1.08
CA ILE A 412 -23.11 8.91 -0.93
C ILE A 412 -21.89 9.85 -0.83
N ASP A 413 -20.89 9.45 -0.04
CA ASP A 413 -19.67 10.22 0.19
C ASP A 413 -18.48 9.55 -0.52
N MET A 414 -18.21 10.00 -1.75
CA MET A 414 -17.13 9.47 -2.56
C MET A 414 -15.74 9.86 -2.03
N GLU A 415 -15.61 11.00 -1.34
CA GLU A 415 -14.35 11.39 -0.70
C GLU A 415 -14.06 10.47 0.50
N GLY A 416 -15.05 10.26 1.36
CA GLY A 416 -14.97 9.32 2.48
C GLY A 416 -14.70 7.89 2.03
N TYR A 417 -15.28 7.46 0.90
CA TYR A 417 -14.99 6.17 0.28
C TYR A 417 -13.53 6.04 -0.16
N ALA A 418 -12.99 7.03 -0.88
CA ALA A 418 -11.59 7.03 -1.29
C ALA A 418 -10.64 7.01 -0.09
N GLU A 419 -10.94 7.75 0.98
CA GLU A 419 -10.19 7.70 2.24
C GLU A 419 -10.28 6.33 2.93
N GLY A 420 -11.46 5.70 2.90
CA GLY A 420 -11.66 4.34 3.38
C GLY A 420 -10.83 3.30 2.61
N LEU A 421 -10.69 3.46 1.30
CA LEU A 421 -9.81 2.60 0.48
C LEU A 421 -8.33 2.80 0.81
N LYS A 422 -7.89 4.06 0.99
CA LYS A 422 -6.54 4.37 1.50
C LYS A 422 -6.27 3.71 2.86
N ALA A 423 -7.32 3.49 3.66
CA ALA A 423 -7.22 2.82 4.96
C ALA A 423 -6.95 1.33 4.89
N ARG A 424 -7.38 0.66 3.82
CA ARG A 424 -7.30 -0.80 3.73
C ARG A 424 -5.89 -1.33 3.50
N LEU A 425 -4.99 -0.49 2.97
CA LEU A 425 -3.58 -0.85 2.81
C LEU A 425 -2.87 -1.09 4.14
N ASP A 426 -3.40 -0.52 5.23
CA ASP A 426 -2.83 -0.69 6.55
C ASP A 426 -3.86 -0.32 7.65
N PRO A 427 -4.35 -1.26 8.49
CA PRO A 427 -5.18 -0.95 9.66
C PRO A 427 -4.53 0.13 10.56
N THR A 428 -3.20 0.19 10.52
CA THR A 428 -2.34 1.18 11.18
C THR A 428 -2.49 2.60 10.61
N ALA A 429 -2.89 2.73 9.35
CA ALA A 429 -3.13 4.02 8.70
C ALA A 429 -4.29 4.79 9.33
N ASN A 430 -5.26 4.15 10.00
CA ASN A 430 -6.34 4.87 10.68
C ASN A 430 -5.82 5.68 11.88
N ILE A 431 -4.93 5.07 12.67
CA ILE A 431 -4.30 5.73 13.83
C ILE A 431 -3.36 6.83 13.35
N LEU A 432 -2.50 6.52 12.37
CA LEU A 432 -1.61 7.52 11.75
C LEU A 432 -2.40 8.67 11.10
N ARG A 433 -3.49 8.39 10.36
CA ARG A 433 -4.37 9.43 9.81
C ARG A 433 -4.98 10.29 10.91
N GLY A 434 -5.46 9.70 12.01
CA GLY A 434 -5.99 10.46 13.14
C GLY A 434 -4.95 11.42 13.72
N ILE A 435 -3.71 10.95 13.87
CA ILE A 435 -2.58 11.76 14.35
C ILE A 435 -2.23 12.86 13.32
N HIS A 436 -2.19 12.57 12.03
CA HIS A 436 -1.96 13.56 10.96
C HIS A 436 -3.07 14.61 10.90
N ALA A 437 -4.34 14.21 11.04
CA ALA A 437 -5.48 15.14 11.03
C ALA A 437 -5.41 16.11 12.22
N ARG A 438 -5.07 15.63 13.41
CA ARG A 438 -4.87 16.49 14.59
C ARG A 438 -3.66 17.41 14.42
N ALA A 439 -2.56 16.93 13.83
CA ALA A 439 -1.40 17.78 13.54
C ALA A 439 -1.75 18.90 12.55
N LYS A 440 -2.53 18.56 11.51
CA LYS A 440 -3.05 19.54 10.55
C LYS A 440 -3.96 20.57 11.20
N GLN A 441 -4.69 20.23 12.26
CA GLN A 441 -5.45 21.21 13.03
C GLN A 441 -4.56 22.05 13.94
N ALA A 442 -3.51 21.46 14.51
CA ALA A 442 -2.58 22.14 15.42
C ALA A 442 -1.72 23.20 14.71
N GLN A 443 -1.41 23.02 13.42
CA GLN A 443 -0.59 23.95 12.62
C GLN A 443 0.74 24.34 13.32
N ALA A 444 1.42 23.36 13.92
CA ALA A 444 2.59 23.61 14.75
C ALA A 444 3.78 24.14 13.95
N ARG A 445 4.57 25.05 14.55
CA ARG A 445 5.88 25.46 14.03
C ARG A 445 6.92 24.41 14.43
N MET A 446 7.23 23.49 13.53
CA MET A 446 8.08 22.34 13.82
C MET A 446 9.56 22.67 13.59
N ILE A 447 10.39 22.43 14.60
CA ILE A 447 11.85 22.62 14.52
C ILE A 447 12.50 21.32 14.07
N PHE A 448 13.24 21.37 12.97
CA PHE A 448 14.08 20.29 12.45
C PHE A 448 15.55 20.63 12.71
N ALA A 449 16.20 19.88 13.61
CA ALA A 449 17.50 20.26 14.14
C ALA A 449 18.67 20.08 13.14
N GLU A 450 18.57 19.16 12.18
CA GLU A 450 19.68 18.79 11.29
C GLU A 450 19.42 19.18 9.82
N GLY A 451 19.41 20.48 9.54
CA GLY A 451 19.21 21.03 8.18
C GLY A 451 20.30 20.70 7.16
N ASP A 452 21.31 19.94 7.54
CA ASP A 452 22.35 19.43 6.66
C ASP A 452 22.12 17.96 6.28
N ASP A 453 21.08 17.30 6.78
CA ASP A 453 20.69 15.94 6.38
C ASP A 453 19.56 15.99 5.33
N PRO A 454 19.76 15.41 4.13
CA PRO A 454 18.73 15.41 3.09
C PRO A 454 17.41 14.77 3.50
N ARG A 455 17.40 13.78 4.41
CA ARG A 455 16.18 13.12 4.87
C ARG A 455 15.36 14.05 5.76
N VAL A 456 16.04 14.80 6.63
CA VAL A 456 15.43 15.82 7.49
C VAL A 456 14.84 16.95 6.65
N LEU A 457 15.58 17.41 5.63
CA LEU A 457 15.08 18.42 4.69
C LEU A 457 13.84 17.94 3.92
N ARG A 458 13.84 16.71 3.40
CA ARG A 458 12.66 16.12 2.74
C ARG A 458 11.47 16.02 3.70
N ALA A 459 11.70 15.62 4.95
CA ALA A 459 10.64 15.54 5.96
C ALA A 459 10.08 16.93 6.31
N ALA A 460 10.93 17.96 6.39
CA ALA A 460 10.52 19.35 6.60
C ALA A 460 9.66 19.88 5.43
N VAL A 461 10.07 19.61 4.18
CA VAL A 461 9.29 19.96 2.98
C VAL A 461 7.95 19.21 2.98
N ALA A 462 7.95 17.91 3.27
CA ALA A 462 6.73 17.12 3.35
C ALA A 462 5.78 17.65 4.44
N TYR A 463 6.31 18.02 5.62
CA TYR A 463 5.53 18.61 6.70
C TYR A 463 4.80 19.89 6.25
N GLN A 464 5.51 20.77 5.54
CA GLN A 464 4.94 22.01 5.02
C GLN A 464 3.92 21.76 3.90
N ARG A 465 4.29 20.96 2.89
CA ARG A 465 3.45 20.71 1.69
C ARG A 465 2.18 19.91 1.99
N GLN A 466 2.20 19.03 3.00
CA GLN A 466 1.00 18.35 3.49
C GLN A 466 0.08 19.28 4.32
N GLY A 467 0.50 20.53 4.55
CA GLY A 467 -0.22 21.52 5.32
C GLY A 467 -0.25 21.21 6.81
N LEU A 468 0.75 20.52 7.36
CA LEU A 468 0.79 20.15 8.78
C LEU A 468 1.24 21.30 9.69
N GLY A 469 1.88 22.33 9.13
CA GLY A 469 2.32 23.53 9.83
C GLY A 469 3.52 24.18 9.15
N LYS A 470 4.27 24.96 9.92
CA LYS A 470 5.47 25.66 9.42
C LYS A 470 6.75 24.93 9.82
N ALA A 471 7.63 24.63 8.88
CA ALA A 471 8.91 23.99 9.14
C ALA A 471 10.03 25.03 9.38
N LEU A 472 10.67 24.94 10.55
CA LEU A 472 11.84 25.70 10.96
C LEU A 472 13.07 24.80 10.91
N VAL A 473 14.00 25.05 9.99
CA VAL A 473 15.18 24.19 9.80
C VAL A 473 16.41 24.85 10.41
N VAL A 474 17.07 24.16 11.34
CA VAL A 474 18.32 24.63 11.92
C VAL A 474 19.48 24.32 10.99
N GLY A 475 20.05 25.36 10.38
CA GLY A 475 21.09 25.19 9.36
C GLY A 475 21.56 26.52 8.77
N ARG A 476 22.47 26.47 7.80
CA ARG A 476 22.89 27.64 7.02
C ARG A 476 22.10 27.70 5.72
N GLU A 477 21.61 28.88 5.36
CA GLU A 477 20.77 29.07 4.16
C GLU A 477 21.41 28.51 2.89
N ALA A 478 22.71 28.79 2.67
CA ALA A 478 23.44 28.28 1.51
C ALA A 478 23.50 26.75 1.48
N ASP A 479 23.86 26.12 2.59
CA ASP A 479 24.00 24.65 2.71
C ASP A 479 22.65 23.94 2.53
N VAL A 480 21.57 24.51 3.10
CA VAL A 480 20.20 24.00 2.95
C VAL A 480 19.74 24.10 1.50
N ALA A 481 19.96 25.26 0.85
CA ALA A 481 19.59 25.47 -0.53
C ALA A 481 20.32 24.54 -1.50
N GLU A 482 21.62 24.33 -1.30
CA GLU A 482 22.44 23.40 -2.07
C GLU A 482 21.89 21.97 -1.95
N LYS A 483 21.59 21.51 -0.73
CA LYS A 483 21.11 20.14 -0.48
C LYS A 483 19.70 19.89 -0.99
N LEU A 484 18.80 20.86 -0.85
CA LEU A 484 17.46 20.78 -1.44
C LEU A 484 17.54 20.71 -2.97
N THR A 485 18.38 21.54 -3.58
CA THR A 485 18.59 21.53 -5.04
C THR A 485 19.16 20.19 -5.51
N ALA A 486 20.18 19.67 -4.83
CA ALA A 486 20.76 18.36 -5.12
C ALA A 486 19.76 17.20 -4.92
N ALA A 487 18.80 17.37 -4.00
CA ALA A 487 17.71 16.42 -3.77
C ALA A 487 16.54 16.57 -4.77
N GLY A 488 16.59 17.52 -5.71
CA GLY A 488 15.52 17.77 -6.68
C GLY A 488 14.35 18.60 -6.14
N LEU A 489 14.54 19.32 -5.04
CA LEU A 489 13.54 20.13 -4.32
C LEU A 489 13.98 21.61 -4.20
N GLY A 490 14.67 22.14 -5.22
CA GLY A 490 15.23 23.50 -5.19
C GLY A 490 14.16 24.61 -5.10
N ASP A 491 12.95 24.34 -5.56
CA ASP A 491 11.77 25.21 -5.40
C ASP A 491 11.35 25.37 -3.92
N ALA A 492 11.52 24.31 -3.13
CA ALA A 492 11.14 24.27 -1.72
C ALA A 492 12.01 25.12 -0.79
N VAL A 493 13.15 25.66 -1.29
CA VAL A 493 14.03 26.55 -0.49
C VAL A 493 13.26 27.76 0.03
N SER A 494 12.32 28.28 -0.76
CA SER A 494 11.48 29.42 -0.38
C SER A 494 10.34 29.05 0.59
N GLU A 495 10.03 27.76 0.73
CA GLU A 495 8.96 27.25 1.60
C GLU A 495 9.44 27.09 3.06
N LEU A 496 10.72 26.77 3.27
CA LEU A 496 11.30 26.51 4.59
C LEU A 496 11.86 27.77 5.24
N GLU A 497 11.69 27.90 6.57
CA GLU A 497 12.38 28.95 7.33
C GLU A 497 13.70 28.41 7.90
N VAL A 498 14.83 28.91 7.42
CA VAL A 498 16.15 28.48 7.90
C VAL A 498 16.63 29.38 9.05
N VAL A 499 16.91 28.80 10.20
CA VAL A 499 17.29 29.52 11.42
C VAL A 499 18.67 29.07 11.91
N ASN A 500 19.50 30.01 12.35
CA ASN A 500 20.79 29.74 12.98
C ASN A 500 21.23 30.87 13.92
N ALA A 501 22.38 30.68 14.57
CA ALA A 501 22.93 31.65 15.50
C ALA A 501 23.32 33.00 14.86
N ALA A 502 23.53 33.05 13.53
CA ALA A 502 23.91 34.28 12.83
C ALA A 502 22.70 35.15 12.45
N ASN A 503 21.55 34.54 12.15
CA ASN A 503 20.34 35.27 11.75
C ASN A 503 19.30 35.43 12.87
N THR A 504 19.44 34.72 14.01
CA THR A 504 18.49 34.88 15.12
C THR A 504 18.73 36.16 15.95
N PRO A 505 17.68 36.95 16.28
CA PRO A 505 17.81 38.08 17.18
C PRO A 505 17.92 37.66 18.66
N TYR A 506 17.65 36.39 18.98
CA TYR A 506 17.49 35.90 20.35
C TYR A 506 18.75 35.28 20.97
N LEU A 507 19.88 35.27 20.27
CA LEU A 507 21.09 34.57 20.70
C LEU A 507 21.59 35.05 22.08
N ARG A 508 21.44 36.35 22.40
CA ARG A 508 21.80 36.88 23.72
C ARG A 508 20.93 36.31 24.83
N THR A 509 19.61 36.23 24.59
CA THR A 509 18.63 35.64 25.52
C THR A 509 18.94 34.17 25.75
N TYR A 510 19.19 33.41 24.69
CA TYR A 510 19.53 31.99 24.76
C TYR A 510 20.79 31.74 25.60
N LYS A 511 21.86 32.51 25.38
CA LYS A 511 23.10 32.41 26.17
C LYS A 511 22.86 32.73 27.64
N ALA A 512 22.08 33.77 27.95
CA ALA A 512 21.77 34.13 29.33
C ALA A 512 20.97 33.03 30.04
N TYR A 513 19.97 32.45 29.36
CA TYR A 513 19.21 31.31 29.86
C TYR A 513 20.11 30.09 30.13
N LEU A 514 20.90 29.69 29.13
CA LEU A 514 21.77 28.52 29.23
C LEU A 514 22.84 28.70 30.31
N TYR A 515 23.44 29.88 30.43
CA TYR A 515 24.41 30.17 31.49
C TYR A 515 23.77 30.07 32.88
N LYS A 516 22.55 30.61 33.08
CA LYS A 516 21.85 30.52 34.36
C LYS A 516 21.65 29.06 34.80
N ARG A 517 21.35 28.18 33.85
CA ARG A 517 21.14 26.74 34.08
C ARG A 517 22.45 25.99 34.33
N LEU A 518 23.52 26.28 33.58
CA LEU A 518 24.76 25.51 33.60
C LEU A 518 25.89 26.06 34.47
N GLN A 519 25.81 27.31 34.95
CA GLN A 519 26.91 27.96 35.69
C GLN A 519 27.35 27.21 36.95
N ARG A 520 26.45 26.43 37.58
CA ARG A 520 26.77 25.61 38.78
C ARG A 520 27.25 24.20 38.43
N LEU A 521 27.27 23.84 37.16
CA LEU A 521 27.81 22.61 36.61
C LEU A 521 29.20 22.81 35.99
N GLY A 522 29.82 23.98 36.21
CA GLY A 522 31.20 24.29 35.78
C GLY A 522 31.32 24.96 34.41
N PHE A 523 30.21 25.27 33.73
CA PHE A 523 30.25 25.93 32.42
C PHE A 523 30.49 27.43 32.54
N ASP A 524 31.50 27.93 31.82
CA ASP A 524 31.75 29.37 31.71
C ASP A 524 30.96 30.01 30.55
N ARG A 525 31.10 31.33 30.37
CA ARG A 525 30.42 32.07 29.29
C ARG A 525 30.90 31.67 27.89
N GLY A 526 32.17 31.25 27.76
CA GLY A 526 32.75 30.79 26.50
C GLY A 526 32.19 29.44 26.09
N ASP A 527 32.04 28.51 27.02
CA ASP A 527 31.46 27.19 26.77
C ASP A 527 29.97 27.30 26.43
N VAL A 528 29.22 28.12 27.17
CA VAL A 528 27.82 28.44 26.84
C VAL A 528 27.70 29.09 25.47
N HIS A 529 28.64 29.96 25.08
CA HIS A 529 28.64 30.52 23.73
C HIS A 529 28.84 29.43 22.67
N LYS A 530 29.78 28.50 22.86
CA LYS A 530 30.01 27.40 21.92
C LYS A 530 28.75 26.52 21.79
N LEU A 531 28.17 26.11 22.92
CA LEU A 531 26.95 25.29 22.93
C LEU A 531 25.79 26.00 22.22
N ALA A 532 25.44 27.21 22.68
CA ALA A 532 24.30 27.94 22.15
C ALA A 532 24.47 28.44 20.72
N ALA A 533 25.70 28.58 20.19
CA ALA A 533 25.91 29.13 18.85
C ALA A 533 26.41 28.12 17.81
N ARG A 534 26.98 26.98 18.23
CA ARG A 534 27.61 26.00 17.33
C ARG A 534 26.97 24.62 17.38
N ASP A 535 26.37 24.21 18.50
CA ASP A 535 25.66 22.93 18.56
C ASP A 535 24.19 23.11 18.17
N ARG A 536 23.80 22.45 17.07
CA ARG A 536 22.46 22.56 16.48
C ARG A 536 21.37 22.01 17.39
N HIS A 537 21.65 20.96 18.17
CA HIS A 537 20.66 20.32 19.04
C HIS A 537 20.38 21.21 20.24
N VAL A 538 21.43 21.79 20.83
CA VAL A 538 21.30 22.80 21.90
C VAL A 538 20.57 24.04 21.38
N PHE A 539 20.94 24.54 20.20
CA PHE A 539 20.29 25.71 19.60
C PHE A 539 18.79 25.45 19.32
N ALA A 540 18.45 24.30 18.75
CA ALA A 540 17.07 23.90 18.48
C ALA A 540 16.26 23.74 19.78
N ALA A 541 16.85 23.13 20.81
CA ALA A 541 16.23 23.03 22.13
C ALA A 541 16.01 24.41 22.78
N LEU A 542 16.94 25.36 22.60
CA LEU A 542 16.79 26.73 23.09
C LEU A 542 15.64 27.46 22.37
N MET A 543 15.47 27.25 21.07
CA MET A 543 14.31 27.75 20.33
C MET A 543 12.99 27.23 20.93
N LEU A 544 12.91 25.92 21.17
CA LEU A 544 11.71 25.31 21.76
C LEU A 544 11.45 25.81 23.19
N ALA A 545 12.49 25.90 24.03
CA ALA A 545 12.37 26.37 25.42
C ALA A 545 11.81 27.80 25.50
N HIS A 546 12.09 28.65 24.50
CA HIS A 546 11.62 30.02 24.43
C HIS A 546 10.34 30.21 23.58
N GLY A 547 9.73 29.13 23.09
CA GLY A 547 8.49 29.20 22.30
C GLY A 547 8.68 29.74 20.87
N HIS A 548 9.90 29.69 20.35
CA HIS A 548 10.21 30.05 18.96
C HIS A 548 9.99 28.89 17.98
N GLY A 549 9.56 27.75 18.49
CA GLY A 549 8.87 26.69 17.78
C GLY A 549 7.94 25.97 18.76
N ASP A 550 7.03 25.17 18.22
CA ASP A 550 5.99 24.48 18.98
C ASP A 550 6.29 23.00 19.20
N GLY A 551 7.29 22.45 18.49
CA GLY A 551 7.86 21.12 18.74
C GLY A 551 9.24 20.96 18.09
N LEU A 552 9.98 19.92 18.50
CA LEU A 552 11.35 19.65 18.05
C LEU A 552 11.51 18.20 17.62
N VAL A 553 12.07 17.98 16.43
CA VAL A 553 12.60 16.69 15.98
C VAL A 553 14.11 16.78 15.81
N SER A 554 14.81 15.80 16.37
CA SER A 554 16.28 15.76 16.38
C SER A 554 16.80 14.33 16.44
N GLY A 555 18.04 14.08 16.05
CA GLY A 555 18.71 12.79 16.23
C GLY A 555 18.80 11.91 14.99
N ALA A 556 18.43 12.43 13.82
CA ALA A 556 18.59 11.74 12.54
C ALA A 556 20.06 11.46 12.19
N THR A 557 21.00 12.19 12.80
CA THR A 557 22.44 12.14 12.47
C THR A 557 23.36 11.69 13.62
N ARG A 558 22.84 11.62 14.85
CA ARG A 558 23.64 11.28 16.06
C ARG A 558 22.91 10.24 16.91
N LYS A 559 23.66 9.51 17.74
CA LYS A 559 23.09 8.51 18.65
C LYS A 559 22.19 9.21 19.67
N SER A 560 21.02 8.63 19.96
CA SER A 560 19.99 9.24 20.79
C SER A 560 20.49 9.68 22.18
N ALA A 561 21.33 8.88 22.84
CA ALA A 561 21.93 9.24 24.13
C ALA A 561 22.72 10.57 24.08
N GLN A 562 23.56 10.76 23.05
CA GLN A 562 24.34 11.99 22.89
C GLN A 562 23.45 13.21 22.63
N VAL A 563 22.37 13.01 21.88
CA VAL A 563 21.40 14.07 21.58
C VAL A 563 20.62 14.44 22.83
N MET A 564 20.21 13.46 23.63
CA MET A 564 19.55 13.67 24.91
C MET A 564 20.44 14.44 25.89
N ASP A 565 21.72 14.07 26.04
CA ASP A 565 22.67 14.80 26.89
C ASP A 565 22.78 16.28 26.48
N LEU A 566 22.80 16.56 25.17
CA LEU A 566 22.85 17.92 24.64
C LEU A 566 21.57 18.70 24.94
N ILE A 567 20.41 18.08 24.75
CA ILE A 567 19.10 18.69 25.06
C ILE A 567 18.95 18.92 26.57
N ASN A 568 19.50 18.03 27.41
CA ASN A 568 19.43 18.10 28.87
C ASN A 568 20.08 19.35 29.45
N HIS A 569 21.06 19.92 28.74
CA HIS A 569 21.62 21.22 29.09
C HIS A 569 20.59 22.36 29.06
N VAL A 570 19.52 22.23 28.27
CA VAL A 570 18.52 23.28 28.01
C VAL A 570 17.20 23.03 28.75
N MET A 571 16.74 21.78 28.76
CA MET A 571 15.48 21.33 29.35
C MET A 571 15.66 19.94 29.95
N ASP A 572 14.94 19.60 31.02
CA ASP A 572 15.13 18.36 31.76
C ASP A 572 14.56 17.18 30.95
N VAL A 573 15.43 16.30 30.47
CA VAL A 573 15.08 15.14 29.61
C VAL A 573 15.81 13.85 30.03
N SER A 574 16.17 13.74 31.30
CA SER A 574 16.80 12.56 31.91
C SER A 574 15.79 11.67 32.65
N ALA A 575 16.22 10.46 33.02
CA ALA A 575 15.47 9.55 33.89
C ALA A 575 15.02 10.26 35.18
N ASP A 576 15.95 10.95 35.86
CA ASP A 576 15.69 11.73 37.09
C ASP A 576 14.59 12.80 36.94
N SER A 577 14.34 13.25 35.70
CA SER A 577 13.30 14.22 35.39
C SER A 577 11.96 13.60 34.97
N GLY A 578 11.88 12.26 34.93
CA GLY A 578 10.68 11.51 34.55
C GLY A 578 10.57 11.19 33.05
N ALA A 579 11.62 11.41 32.27
CA ALA A 579 11.60 11.15 30.83
C ALA A 579 11.56 9.64 30.52
N VAL A 580 10.68 9.21 29.63
CA VAL A 580 10.50 7.80 29.25
C VAL A 580 10.40 7.67 27.73
N GLY A 581 11.00 6.62 27.16
CA GLY A 581 10.88 6.29 25.73
C GLY A 581 9.89 5.16 25.49
N VAL A 582 8.78 5.45 24.83
CA VAL A 582 7.74 4.48 24.49
C VAL A 582 7.82 4.14 23.01
N THR A 583 7.98 2.87 22.64
CA THR A 583 7.96 2.45 21.23
C THR A 583 6.66 1.73 20.92
N ALA A 584 5.95 2.14 19.87
CA ALA A 584 4.79 1.45 19.36
C ALA A 584 5.18 0.40 18.32
N LEU A 585 4.75 -0.84 18.55
CA LEU A 585 4.82 -1.95 17.61
C LEU A 585 3.45 -2.17 16.98
N LEU A 586 3.41 -2.21 15.65
CA LEU A 586 2.18 -2.31 14.90
C LEU A 586 2.29 -3.54 13.99
N HIS A 587 1.45 -4.54 14.27
CA HIS A 587 1.54 -5.85 13.62
C HIS A 587 0.15 -6.50 13.59
N ASN A 588 -0.27 -6.98 12.42
CA ASN A 588 -1.58 -7.63 12.20
C ASN A 588 -2.77 -6.84 12.77
N GLY A 589 -2.76 -5.51 12.61
CA GLY A 589 -3.81 -4.62 13.10
C GLY A 589 -3.86 -4.42 14.62
N ARG A 590 -2.87 -4.94 15.37
CA ARG A 590 -2.69 -4.68 16.81
C ARG A 590 -1.61 -3.62 17.02
N VAL A 591 -1.82 -2.77 18.02
CA VAL A 591 -0.83 -1.79 18.50
C VAL A 591 -0.44 -2.15 19.91
N VAL A 592 0.86 -2.36 20.12
CA VAL A 592 1.44 -2.70 21.43
C VAL A 592 2.55 -1.70 21.72
N LEU A 593 2.46 -1.01 22.85
CA LEU A 593 3.48 -0.08 23.32
C LEU A 593 4.47 -0.82 24.21
N VAL A 594 5.76 -0.67 23.95
CA VAL A 594 6.84 -1.23 24.77
C VAL A 594 7.60 -0.08 25.44
N SER A 595 7.72 -0.14 26.77
CA SER A 595 8.31 0.93 27.59
C SER A 595 9.22 0.33 28.68
N ASP A 596 10.40 0.86 29.00
CA ASP A 596 11.14 1.98 28.39
C ASP A 596 12.18 1.49 27.38
N THR A 597 12.22 2.14 26.21
CA THR A 597 13.08 1.81 25.07
C THR A 597 14.25 2.76 24.87
N LEU A 598 14.34 3.84 25.66
CA LEU A 598 15.32 4.91 25.45
C LEU A 598 16.04 5.35 26.73
N VAL A 599 15.32 5.62 27.82
CA VAL A 599 15.84 6.44 28.93
C VAL A 599 16.37 5.59 30.10
N HIS A 600 15.51 4.81 30.75
CA HIS A 600 15.86 4.06 31.96
C HIS A 600 16.61 2.77 31.63
N GLU A 601 17.89 2.67 32.02
CA GLU A 601 18.68 1.46 31.79
C GLU A 601 18.26 0.32 32.73
N TRP A 602 18.12 0.62 34.01
CA TRP A 602 17.73 -0.28 35.10
C TRP A 602 16.77 0.44 36.05
N PRO A 603 15.47 0.53 35.71
CA PRO A 603 14.49 1.22 36.55
C PRO A 603 14.25 0.46 37.85
N ASP A 604 14.05 1.19 38.96
CA ASP A 604 13.49 0.65 40.21
C ASP A 604 11.95 0.60 40.17
N GLU A 605 11.29 0.21 41.26
CA GLU A 605 9.83 0.11 41.35
C GLU A 605 9.09 1.45 41.13
N ASP A 606 9.67 2.57 41.58
CA ASP A 606 9.10 3.91 41.42
C ASP A 606 9.26 4.41 39.97
N ASP A 607 10.41 4.11 39.36
CA ASP A 607 10.68 4.35 37.93
C ASP A 607 9.74 3.51 37.06
N LEU A 608 9.55 2.23 37.38
CA LEU A 608 8.63 1.35 36.65
C LEU A 608 7.19 1.87 36.71
N ALA A 609 6.75 2.39 37.86
CA ALA A 609 5.47 3.05 37.99
C ALA A 609 5.39 4.34 37.14
N ASN A 610 6.46 5.14 37.08
CA ASN A 610 6.55 6.31 36.18
C ASN A 610 6.45 5.91 34.70
N ILE A 611 7.16 4.85 34.31
CA ILE A 611 7.14 4.28 32.96
C ILE A 611 5.74 3.79 32.58
N ALA A 612 5.03 3.13 33.50
CA ALA A 612 3.65 2.70 33.31
C ALA A 612 2.70 3.88 33.04
N ILE A 613 2.76 4.93 33.86
CA ILE A 613 1.96 6.15 33.70
C ILE A 613 2.27 6.83 32.36
N ALA A 614 3.55 6.92 32.01
CA ALA A 614 3.99 7.51 30.75
C ALA A 614 3.51 6.71 29.53
N GLY A 615 3.59 5.37 29.59
CA GLY A 615 3.06 4.47 28.57
C GLY A 615 1.55 4.58 28.41
N ALA A 616 0.80 4.66 29.51
CA ALA A 616 -0.65 4.87 29.51
C ALA A 616 -1.05 6.21 28.87
N LYS A 617 -0.29 7.28 29.15
CA LYS A 617 -0.48 8.60 28.51
C LYS A 617 -0.30 8.52 26.99
N VAL A 618 0.73 7.82 26.51
CA VAL A 618 0.96 7.61 25.07
C VAL A 618 -0.17 6.78 24.46
N ALA A 619 -0.63 5.71 25.11
CA ALA A 619 -1.76 4.90 24.65
C ALA A 619 -3.02 5.76 24.43
N ARG A 620 -3.39 6.59 25.42
CA ARG A 620 -4.53 7.50 25.33
C ARG A 620 -4.36 8.52 24.19
N ALA A 621 -3.15 9.06 24.02
CA ALA A 621 -2.86 9.98 22.93
C ALA A 621 -3.00 9.34 21.54
N LEU A 622 -2.79 8.02 21.44
CA LEU A 622 -3.05 7.22 20.24
C LEU A 622 -4.51 6.76 20.11
N GLY A 623 -5.38 7.11 21.06
CA GLY A 623 -6.79 6.74 21.08
C GLY A 623 -7.07 5.34 21.61
N LEU A 624 -6.14 4.77 22.38
CA LEU A 624 -6.28 3.43 22.99
C LEU A 624 -6.63 3.57 24.47
N GLU A 625 -7.53 2.71 24.96
CA GLU A 625 -7.75 2.54 26.41
C GLU A 625 -6.57 1.76 27.00
N PRO A 626 -5.78 2.33 27.93
CA PRO A 626 -4.56 1.72 28.44
C PRO A 626 -4.83 0.49 29.32
N ARG A 627 -4.18 -0.62 28.96
CA ARG A 627 -4.06 -1.84 29.75
C ARG A 627 -2.59 -2.19 29.89
N VAL A 628 -2.04 -1.93 31.06
CA VAL A 628 -0.60 -1.97 31.33
C VAL A 628 -0.19 -3.29 31.97
N ALA A 629 0.78 -3.99 31.41
CA ALA A 629 1.36 -5.17 32.04
C ALA A 629 2.83 -4.91 32.41
N PHE A 630 3.19 -5.17 33.66
CA PHE A 630 4.58 -5.29 34.09
C PHE A 630 5.08 -6.68 33.71
N VAL A 631 5.80 -6.76 32.59
CA VAL A 631 6.18 -8.03 31.99
C VAL A 631 7.57 -8.48 32.40
N SER A 632 7.74 -9.78 32.56
CA SER A 632 9.02 -10.39 32.93
C SER A 632 9.04 -11.86 32.51
N PHE A 633 10.04 -12.63 32.97
CA PHE A 633 10.08 -14.08 32.82
C PHE A 633 9.31 -14.83 33.92
N SER A 634 8.94 -14.14 35.00
CA SER A 634 8.17 -14.68 36.12
C SER A 634 6.69 -14.26 36.01
N THR A 635 5.81 -15.10 36.55
CA THR A 635 4.37 -14.81 36.62
C THR A 635 3.92 -14.88 38.08
N PHE A 636 3.47 -13.75 38.61
CA PHE A 636 3.01 -13.55 39.98
C PHE A 636 3.97 -14.11 41.04
N GLY A 637 5.27 -13.83 40.86
CA GLY A 637 6.33 -14.14 41.82
C GLY A 637 7.00 -15.51 41.67
N TYR A 638 6.73 -16.26 40.58
CA TYR A 638 7.39 -17.54 40.31
C TYR A 638 7.92 -17.66 38.87
N PRO A 639 9.18 -18.14 38.67
CA PRO A 639 10.17 -18.45 39.70
C PRO A 639 10.70 -17.19 40.40
N VAL A 640 10.96 -17.29 41.70
CA VAL A 640 11.44 -16.16 42.52
C VAL A 640 12.82 -15.72 42.02
N SER A 641 12.97 -14.43 41.78
CA SER A 641 14.26 -13.83 41.44
C SER A 641 14.34 -12.41 41.96
N GLU A 642 15.50 -12.07 42.53
CA GLU A 642 15.85 -10.70 42.94
C GLU A 642 15.64 -9.69 41.79
N ARG A 643 15.83 -10.12 40.52
CA ARG A 643 15.68 -9.25 39.35
C ARG A 643 14.23 -9.01 38.94
N ALA A 644 13.31 -9.85 39.41
CA ALA A 644 11.88 -9.84 39.12
C ALA A 644 11.08 -9.09 40.21
N GLU A 645 11.63 -9.02 41.43
CA GLU A 645 10.96 -8.43 42.61
C GLU A 645 10.45 -7.00 42.37
N LYS A 646 11.25 -6.15 41.72
CA LYS A 646 10.83 -4.77 41.36
C LYS A 646 9.60 -4.71 40.45
N MET A 647 9.40 -5.71 39.57
CA MET A 647 8.23 -5.77 38.69
C MET A 647 6.96 -6.12 39.46
N HIS A 648 7.11 -6.90 40.54
CA HIS A 648 6.04 -7.23 41.46
C HIS A 648 5.68 -6.06 42.39
N LEU A 649 6.68 -5.26 42.81
CA LEU A 649 6.48 -4.10 43.68
C LEU A 649 5.87 -2.88 42.93
N ALA A 650 6.17 -2.70 41.65
CA ALA A 650 5.70 -1.54 40.88
C ALA A 650 4.15 -1.36 40.84
N PRO A 651 3.33 -2.43 40.72
CA PRO A 651 1.88 -2.33 40.93
C PRO A 651 1.45 -1.75 42.28
N GLU A 652 2.13 -2.06 43.39
CA GLU A 652 1.81 -1.53 44.72
C GLU A 652 2.09 -0.02 44.81
N VAL A 653 3.13 0.43 44.10
CA VAL A 653 3.44 1.85 43.94
C VAL A 653 2.30 2.56 43.18
N LEU A 654 1.77 1.93 42.12
CA LEU A 654 0.61 2.47 41.39
C LEU A 654 -0.67 2.50 42.24
N ASP A 655 -0.91 1.48 43.06
CA ASP A 655 -2.04 1.44 44.01
C ASP A 655 -1.97 2.66 44.95
N THR A 656 -0.79 2.96 45.49
CA THR A 656 -0.56 4.09 46.39
C THR A 656 -0.77 5.44 45.69
N ARG A 657 -0.46 5.52 44.39
CA ARG A 657 -0.62 6.73 43.56
C ARG A 657 -2.06 6.93 43.06
N GLY A 658 -2.92 5.92 43.14
CA GLY A 658 -4.34 6.02 42.77
C GLY A 658 -4.58 6.31 41.29
N VAL A 659 -3.91 5.56 40.41
CA VAL A 659 -4.03 5.75 38.95
C VAL A 659 -5.39 5.32 38.38
N ASP A 660 -5.72 5.83 37.20
CA ASP A 660 -7.05 5.71 36.57
C ASP A 660 -7.08 4.75 35.35
N PHE A 661 -6.10 3.86 35.23
CA PHE A 661 -6.00 2.89 34.14
C PHE A 661 -5.79 1.47 34.68
N GLU A 662 -6.06 0.46 33.85
CA GLU A 662 -5.82 -0.93 34.20
C GLU A 662 -4.32 -1.25 34.18
N TYR A 663 -3.83 -1.90 35.22
CA TYR A 663 -2.46 -2.41 35.26
C TYR A 663 -2.39 -3.73 36.03
N GLU A 664 -1.42 -4.56 35.69
CA GLU A 664 -1.11 -5.75 36.48
C GLU A 664 0.33 -6.21 36.29
N GLY A 665 0.83 -6.99 37.24
CA GLY A 665 2.02 -7.81 37.10
C GLY A 665 2.59 -8.20 38.46
N GLU A 666 3.76 -8.81 38.52
CA GLU A 666 4.60 -9.26 37.41
C GLU A 666 3.96 -10.42 36.62
N MET A 667 4.07 -10.44 35.29
CA MET A 667 3.59 -11.55 34.45
C MET A 667 4.45 -11.81 33.21
N THR A 668 4.40 -13.02 32.66
CA THR A 668 5.03 -13.29 31.36
C THR A 668 4.24 -12.69 30.20
N VAL A 669 4.93 -12.40 29.08
CA VAL A 669 4.32 -11.77 27.90
C VAL A 669 3.18 -12.62 27.31
N ASP A 670 3.32 -13.94 27.32
CA ASP A 670 2.29 -14.87 26.86
C ASP A 670 1.02 -14.81 27.71
N VAL A 671 1.12 -14.52 29.01
CA VAL A 671 -0.03 -14.26 29.87
C VAL A 671 -0.57 -12.85 29.65
N ALA A 672 0.28 -11.83 29.62
CA ALA A 672 -0.11 -10.43 29.45
C ALA A 672 -0.92 -10.16 28.17
N MET A 673 -0.61 -10.88 27.09
CA MET A 673 -1.17 -10.65 25.76
C MET A 673 -2.26 -11.65 25.36
N ASN A 674 -2.61 -12.61 26.21
CA ASN A 674 -3.55 -13.68 25.89
C ASN A 674 -4.65 -13.80 26.95
N GLU A 675 -5.86 -13.40 26.56
CA GLU A 675 -7.05 -13.45 27.40
C GLU A 675 -7.32 -14.85 27.96
N VAL A 676 -7.08 -15.90 27.18
CA VAL A 676 -7.26 -17.30 27.63
C VAL A 676 -6.24 -17.67 28.72
N ALA A 677 -4.99 -17.20 28.60
CA ALA A 677 -4.00 -17.43 29.64
C ALA A 677 -4.34 -16.62 30.91
N GLN A 678 -4.92 -15.43 30.75
CA GLN A 678 -5.37 -14.57 31.84
C GLN A 678 -6.49 -15.22 32.69
N GLU A 679 -7.37 -16.03 32.09
CA GLU A 679 -8.42 -16.77 32.81
C GLU A 679 -7.89 -17.67 33.94
N SER A 680 -6.64 -18.14 33.83
CA SER A 680 -5.98 -18.93 34.87
C SER A 680 -5.66 -18.12 36.13
N TYR A 681 -5.74 -16.78 36.06
CA TYR A 681 -5.43 -15.85 37.13
C TYR A 681 -6.60 -14.87 37.35
N PRO A 682 -7.76 -15.36 37.84
CA PRO A 682 -9.00 -14.58 37.92
C PRO A 682 -8.96 -13.43 38.94
N PHE A 683 -7.92 -13.35 39.76
CA PHE A 683 -7.69 -12.25 40.71
C PHE A 683 -7.06 -11.02 40.05
N GLN A 684 -6.58 -11.14 38.82
CA GLN A 684 -5.86 -10.07 38.13
C GLN A 684 -6.77 -8.89 37.77
N ARG A 685 -6.19 -7.70 37.63
CA ARG A 685 -6.91 -6.45 37.35
C ARG A 685 -7.23 -6.21 35.87
N LEU A 686 -6.51 -6.84 34.93
CA LEU A 686 -6.70 -6.61 33.49
C LEU A 686 -8.02 -7.23 33.00
N THR A 687 -8.83 -6.45 32.27
CA THR A 687 -10.08 -6.95 31.68
C THR A 687 -9.87 -7.56 30.27
N GLY A 688 -8.63 -7.64 29.81
CA GLY A 688 -8.26 -8.22 28.52
C GLY A 688 -6.77 -8.07 28.20
N PRO A 689 -6.34 -8.38 26.97
CA PRO A 689 -4.94 -8.32 26.59
C PRO A 689 -4.33 -6.92 26.79
N ALA A 690 -3.14 -6.89 27.40
CA ALA A 690 -2.38 -5.67 27.60
C ALA A 690 -1.94 -5.06 26.25
N ASN A 691 -2.02 -3.74 26.16
CA ASN A 691 -1.54 -2.97 25.02
C ASN A 691 -0.37 -2.04 25.38
N VAL A 692 0.02 -1.98 26.65
CA VAL A 692 1.24 -1.34 27.14
C VAL A 692 2.03 -2.37 27.94
N LEU A 693 3.25 -2.65 27.51
CA LEU A 693 4.17 -3.57 28.15
C LEU A 693 5.31 -2.77 28.80
N VAL A 694 5.37 -2.80 30.12
CA VAL A 694 6.46 -2.25 30.91
C VAL A 694 7.47 -3.36 31.13
N VAL A 695 8.66 -3.23 30.55
CA VAL A 695 9.73 -4.24 30.60
C VAL A 695 10.76 -3.91 31.68
N PRO A 696 11.51 -4.90 32.22
CA PRO A 696 12.32 -4.69 33.42
C PRO A 696 13.59 -3.88 33.18
N ALA A 697 14.02 -3.72 31.92
CA ALA A 697 15.23 -2.98 31.55
C ALA A 697 15.24 -2.62 30.06
N ARG A 698 16.03 -1.59 29.70
CA ARG A 698 16.16 -1.10 28.31
C ARG A 698 16.63 -2.18 27.32
N HIS A 699 17.49 -3.10 27.76
CA HIS A 699 17.99 -4.17 26.89
C HIS A 699 16.86 -5.15 26.49
N SER A 700 15.95 -5.47 27.41
CA SER A 700 14.76 -6.27 27.10
C SER A 700 13.88 -5.56 26.07
N ALA A 701 13.65 -4.26 26.26
CA ALA A 701 12.87 -3.44 25.34
C ALA A 701 13.48 -3.44 23.93
N SER A 702 14.77 -3.14 23.84
CA SER A 702 15.49 -3.05 22.57
C SER A 702 15.52 -4.38 21.82
N ILE A 703 15.76 -5.49 22.52
CA ILE A 703 15.79 -6.83 21.90
C ILE A 703 14.40 -7.20 21.40
N SER A 704 13.36 -7.04 22.22
CA SER A 704 11.98 -7.39 21.83
C SER A 704 11.49 -6.57 20.63
N VAL A 705 11.70 -5.25 20.65
CA VAL A 705 11.31 -4.37 19.53
C VAL A 705 12.04 -4.76 18.24
N LYS A 706 13.35 -5.02 18.31
CA LYS A 706 14.15 -5.38 17.12
C LYS A 706 13.82 -6.77 16.59
N LEU A 707 13.53 -7.74 17.45
CA LEU A 707 13.06 -9.05 17.01
C LEU A 707 11.72 -8.96 16.29
N MET A 708 10.77 -8.17 16.82
CA MET A 708 9.49 -7.95 16.16
C MET A 708 9.64 -7.22 14.82
N GLN A 709 10.57 -6.26 14.73
CA GLN A 709 10.89 -5.57 13.48
C GLN A 709 11.45 -6.52 12.42
N GLU A 710 12.50 -7.30 12.77
CA GLU A 710 13.27 -8.08 11.81
C GLU A 710 12.65 -9.46 11.49
N MET A 711 12.03 -10.13 12.47
CA MET A 711 11.46 -11.47 12.27
C MET A 711 9.97 -11.46 11.98
N ALA A 712 9.21 -10.57 12.63
CA ALA A 712 7.76 -10.50 12.46
C ALA A 712 7.31 -9.43 11.45
N GLY A 713 8.24 -8.65 10.89
CA GLY A 713 7.93 -7.57 9.95
C GLY A 713 7.02 -6.50 10.56
N ALA A 714 7.08 -6.30 11.88
CA ALA A 714 6.27 -5.30 12.56
C ALA A 714 6.73 -3.89 12.18
N THR A 715 5.77 -2.99 11.93
CA THR A 715 6.06 -1.56 11.82
C THR A 715 6.40 -1.02 13.20
N VAL A 716 7.47 -0.23 13.30
CA VAL A 716 7.96 0.35 14.55
C VAL A 716 7.84 1.86 14.49
N ILE A 717 7.18 2.46 15.48
CA ILE A 717 7.08 3.92 15.62
C ILE A 717 7.69 4.30 16.97
N GLY A 718 8.68 5.19 16.94
CA GLY A 718 9.37 5.67 18.13
C GLY A 718 10.89 5.41 18.09
N PRO A 719 11.58 5.57 19.23
CA PRO A 719 11.02 5.80 20.57
C PRO A 719 10.35 7.17 20.71
N ILE A 720 9.10 7.17 21.16
CA ILE A 720 8.31 8.36 21.50
C ILE A 720 8.75 8.83 22.88
N LEU A 721 9.38 9.99 22.95
CA LEU A 721 9.81 10.58 24.21
C LEU A 721 8.61 11.24 24.89
N THR A 722 8.37 10.86 26.15
CA THR A 722 7.26 11.31 27.00
C THR A 722 7.79 11.64 28.39
N GLY A 723 6.99 12.32 29.21
CA GLY A 723 7.41 12.75 30.56
C GLY A 723 8.37 13.95 30.55
N VAL A 724 8.34 14.73 29.46
CA VAL A 724 9.15 15.94 29.27
C VAL A 724 8.23 17.16 29.12
N ASP A 725 8.63 18.31 29.67
CA ASP A 725 7.80 19.53 29.71
C ASP A 725 7.52 20.16 28.33
N LYS A 726 8.34 19.80 27.34
CA LYS A 726 8.27 20.36 25.98
C LYS A 726 8.19 19.23 24.96
N PRO A 727 7.42 19.40 23.87
CA PRO A 727 7.26 18.37 22.85
C PRO A 727 8.55 18.22 22.02
N VAL A 728 9.38 17.27 22.43
CA VAL A 728 10.64 16.91 21.77
C VAL A 728 10.61 15.43 21.42
N GLN A 729 11.00 15.10 20.20
CA GLN A 729 11.03 13.73 19.69
C GLN A 729 12.40 13.41 19.10
N ILE A 730 12.92 12.22 19.45
CA ILE A 730 14.28 11.80 19.11
C ILE A 730 14.23 10.70 18.06
N CYS A 731 14.72 11.00 16.87
CA CYS A 731 14.90 10.03 15.80
C CYS A 731 16.12 9.13 16.05
N SER A 732 16.19 8.05 15.27
CA SER A 732 17.36 7.18 15.20
C SER A 732 18.17 7.50 13.95
N ILE A 733 19.47 7.16 13.93
CA ILE A 733 20.35 7.39 12.77
C ILE A 733 19.82 6.71 11.51
N GLY A 734 19.16 5.56 11.65
CA GLY A 734 18.55 4.81 10.55
C GLY A 734 17.16 5.28 10.13
N SER A 735 16.62 6.35 10.72
CA SER A 735 15.27 6.85 10.40
C SER A 735 15.16 7.26 8.93
N THR A 736 14.08 6.81 8.30
CA THR A 736 13.66 7.22 6.96
C THR A 736 13.00 8.61 6.99
N VAL A 737 12.69 9.17 5.81
CA VAL A 737 11.95 10.43 5.70
C VAL A 737 10.59 10.33 6.40
N ASN A 738 9.89 9.21 6.21
CA ASN A 738 8.60 8.96 6.84
C ASN A 738 8.71 8.82 8.35
N ASP A 739 9.77 8.19 8.88
CA ASP A 739 9.99 8.11 10.32
C ASP A 739 10.19 9.50 10.94
N ILE A 740 10.99 10.35 10.29
CA ILE A 740 11.24 11.73 10.75
C ILE A 740 9.94 12.55 10.69
N LEU A 741 9.17 12.41 9.61
CA LEU A 741 7.86 13.06 9.47
C LEU A 741 6.89 12.59 10.56
N ASN A 742 6.80 11.29 10.82
CA ASN A 742 5.94 10.74 11.87
C ASN A 742 6.32 11.30 13.25
N MET A 743 7.62 11.40 13.56
CA MET A 743 8.09 12.02 14.80
C MET A 743 7.72 13.50 14.89
N ALA A 744 7.77 14.24 13.77
CA ALA A 744 7.29 15.62 13.70
C ALA A 744 5.78 15.73 13.97
N VAL A 745 4.99 14.85 13.37
CA VAL A 745 3.54 14.82 13.57
C VAL A 745 3.19 14.46 15.02
N LEU A 746 3.92 13.54 15.66
CA LEU A 746 3.76 13.23 17.08
C LEU A 746 4.11 14.43 17.97
N ALA A 747 5.24 15.10 17.71
CA ALA A 747 5.64 16.31 18.42
C ALA A 747 4.60 17.44 18.27
N ALA A 748 4.07 17.64 17.06
CA ALA A 748 3.05 18.65 16.77
C ALA A 748 1.76 18.44 17.58
N ASN A 749 1.42 17.18 17.83
CA ASN A 749 0.27 16.78 18.64
C ASN A 749 0.54 16.74 20.15
N LYS A 750 1.78 17.04 20.59
CA LYS A 750 2.21 16.88 21.99
C LYS A 750 1.94 15.47 22.51
N VAL A 751 2.15 14.48 21.64
CA VAL A 751 2.13 13.07 22.04
C VAL A 751 3.43 12.81 22.79
N GLY A 752 3.30 12.58 24.10
CA GLY A 752 4.42 12.47 25.04
C GLY A 752 4.42 13.58 26.07
#